data_AF-A0A3A0EBS7-F1
#
_entry.id   AF-A0A3A0EBS7-F1
#
_cell.length_a   1.000
_cell.length_b   1.000
_cell.length_c   1.000
_cell.angle_alpha   90.00
_cell.angle_beta   90.00
_cell.angle_gamma   90.00
#
_symmetry.space_group_name_H-M   'P 1'
#
loop_
_entity.id
_entity.type
_entity.pdbx_description
1 polymer ?
#
loop_
_entity_poly.entity_id
_entity_poly.type
_entity_poly.pdbx_seq_one_letter_code
_entity_poly.pdbx_strand_id
1 'polypeptide(L)'
;MTHTCRRICALLLTLCPQAALAAPNVVLIMSDDAGYADFGFMDRFTGQQTVFKTPNLDRLASESVAFSNAYVPSSICSATRAGILTGRYPEKFAFGYNALPEDYPYEGWTVDQVTLMERLKELGYQTGVVGKWHLGEQPQWRPESQGVDYFYGFWEGGTNYYEGPPQVPIRRGATPIDWSAEPSFNNTPPDPSRGRYLTDALGDEASKYIAERAAGGQPFFLYLPFNGPHSPYDSKAQDDAQFVGSGLAGQRLTVASMTLAVDRAIGHVLSRIDDPNGDGDQSDSIADNTIVVFHNDNGGANVNYNNGPLAGYKGSGFEGGMRTPLLIRAPGLQPGVFDAPVTTLNLFPTLVTAAGGAMTTPADGVDLMPYLRGEVAGEPNPSIAYRNRANFAGIRKGQWKLTRPDALATWKLYRLNPDGSGEDVDLLAQHPEVASELIKEYVAFDVTLDKARNSGPWKVHTNDLFIRRNDAGPVTSWQHSTGWWNGDAPTLLASISREDPSPNFKLAFRPDANADYRSINDVNRASGIARNLLQQGLEDLPGLGEVMLNEIRLEGVFAGSANRKATIEGKPLLLVRDLAGKSPAIRLDAVQAAGPFTYTYNVDLDLYLYHDLVLEGDGNANFRIGGAMSSFDQPSGVTKRGTSNVTLTGHNTFTGELAIEQGEVTLDGAQAGRPPAHLSGRAAGWSSERGFRWAPAARWAAR
;
A
#
# COMPACT_ATOMS: atom_id res chain seq x y z
N MET A 1 24.10 -4.39 -76.69
CA MET A 1 23.87 -5.31 -75.55
C MET A 1 24.95 -5.02 -74.51
N THR A 2 24.57 -4.31 -73.45
CA THR A 2 25.45 -3.81 -72.39
C THR A 2 25.51 -4.81 -71.25
N HIS A 3 26.72 -5.29 -70.90
CA HIS A 3 26.99 -6.03 -69.67
C HIS A 3 27.49 -5.07 -68.59
N THR A 4 26.75 -4.99 -67.49
CA THR A 4 27.03 -4.18 -66.31
C THR A 4 27.77 -5.04 -65.29
N CYS A 5 29.03 -4.71 -64.98
CA CYS A 5 29.78 -5.31 -63.88
C CYS A 5 29.70 -4.36 -62.67
N ARG A 6 28.85 -4.67 -61.69
CA ARG A 6 28.73 -3.89 -60.44
C ARG A 6 29.89 -4.23 -59.49
N ARG A 7 30.66 -3.21 -59.11
CA ARG A 7 31.61 -3.24 -57.99
C ARG A 7 30.82 -3.23 -56.67
N ILE A 8 31.12 -4.18 -55.79
CA ILE A 8 30.65 -4.21 -54.40
C ILE A 8 31.66 -3.40 -53.58
N CYS A 9 31.25 -2.24 -53.07
CA CYS A 9 31.95 -1.55 -51.98
C CYS A 9 31.40 -2.10 -50.66
N ALA A 10 32.22 -2.82 -49.91
CA ALA A 10 31.94 -3.19 -48.53
C ALA A 10 32.21 -1.96 -47.64
N LEU A 11 31.15 -1.39 -47.06
CA LEU A 11 31.25 -0.35 -46.04
C LEU A 11 31.48 -1.07 -44.70
N LEU A 12 32.72 -1.03 -44.19
CA LEU A 12 33.03 -1.44 -42.82
C LEU A 12 32.44 -0.41 -41.86
N LEU A 13 31.24 -0.69 -41.34
CA LEU A 13 30.72 -0.04 -40.13
C LEU A 13 31.57 -0.51 -38.96
N THR A 14 32.55 0.30 -38.57
CA THR A 14 33.18 0.20 -37.25
C THR A 14 32.10 0.48 -36.20
N LEU A 15 31.54 -0.58 -35.64
CA LEU A 15 30.81 -0.54 -34.37
C LEU A 15 31.81 -0.08 -33.31
N CYS A 16 31.82 1.22 -33.01
CA CYS A 16 32.39 1.70 -31.77
C CYS A 16 31.55 1.06 -30.66
N PRO A 17 32.13 0.27 -29.74
CA PRO A 17 31.37 -0.20 -28.58
C PRO A 17 30.94 1.05 -27.84
N GLN A 18 29.63 1.32 -27.84
CA GLN A 18 29.04 2.31 -26.96
C GLN A 18 29.33 1.78 -25.56
N ALA A 19 30.34 2.35 -24.89
CA ALA A 19 30.70 1.95 -23.54
C ALA A 19 29.40 1.96 -22.75
N ALA A 20 28.97 0.78 -22.26
CA ALA A 20 27.86 0.71 -21.35
C ALA A 20 28.19 1.68 -20.22
N LEU A 21 27.38 2.74 -20.05
CA LEU A 21 27.55 3.67 -18.94
C LEU A 21 27.69 2.83 -17.69
N ALA A 22 28.77 3.06 -16.93
CA ALA A 22 28.97 2.38 -15.67
C ALA A 22 27.72 2.57 -14.81
N ALA A 23 27.29 1.52 -14.09
CA ALA A 23 26.14 1.62 -13.22
C ALA A 23 26.34 2.79 -12.25
N PRO A 24 25.36 3.70 -12.08
CA PRO A 24 25.54 4.89 -11.27
C PRO A 24 25.58 4.53 -9.79
N ASN A 25 26.34 5.29 -9.01
CA ASN A 25 26.20 5.28 -7.56
C ASN A 25 24.82 5.82 -7.18
N VAL A 26 24.33 5.46 -6.00
CA VAL A 26 23.04 5.94 -5.50
C VAL A 26 23.18 6.39 -4.05
N VAL A 27 22.74 7.61 -3.77
CA VAL A 27 22.64 8.18 -2.42
C VAL A 27 21.18 8.56 -2.17
N LEU A 28 20.49 7.77 -1.35
CA LEU A 28 19.10 7.97 -0.94
C LEU A 28 19.06 8.62 0.45
N ILE A 29 18.81 9.93 0.48
CA ILE A 29 18.76 10.75 1.69
C ILE A 29 17.31 10.89 2.15
N MET A 30 17.10 10.77 3.46
CA MET A 30 15.78 10.92 4.06
C MET A 30 15.83 11.69 5.37
N SER A 31 15.00 12.72 5.51
CA SER A 31 14.69 13.36 6.80
C SER A 31 13.50 12.67 7.50
N ASP A 32 13.29 12.99 8.78
CA ASP A 32 12.29 12.37 9.64
C ASP A 32 11.40 13.45 10.29
N ASP A 33 10.09 13.40 10.03
CA ASP A 33 9.07 14.33 10.53
C ASP A 33 9.17 15.80 10.09
N ALA A 34 9.93 16.14 9.03
CA ALA A 34 10.02 17.53 8.59
C ALA A 34 8.68 18.09 8.05
N GLY A 35 8.43 19.39 8.25
CA GLY A 35 7.26 20.04 7.68
C GLY A 35 7.37 20.22 6.16
N TYR A 36 6.25 20.14 5.44
CA TYR A 36 6.24 20.31 3.98
C TYR A 36 6.78 21.69 3.52
N ALA A 37 6.54 22.74 4.31
CA ALA A 37 7.00 24.12 4.08
C ALA A 37 8.21 24.52 4.94
N ASP A 38 8.95 23.54 5.47
CA ASP A 38 10.15 23.78 6.29
C ASP A 38 11.45 23.81 5.47
N PHE A 39 11.36 23.81 4.14
CA PHE A 39 12.49 23.84 3.22
C PHE A 39 12.37 24.99 2.23
N GLY A 40 13.47 25.72 1.98
CA GLY A 40 13.48 26.87 1.07
C GLY A 40 13.03 26.53 -0.35
N PHE A 41 13.46 25.39 -0.89
CA PHE A 41 13.04 24.95 -2.22
C PHE A 41 11.55 24.61 -2.35
N MET A 42 10.82 24.50 -1.24
CA MET A 42 9.37 24.26 -1.23
C MET A 42 8.56 25.55 -1.35
N ASP A 43 9.16 26.72 -1.12
CA ASP A 43 8.51 28.04 -1.23
C ASP A 43 7.83 28.23 -2.60
N ARG A 44 8.43 27.70 -3.68
CA ARG A 44 7.87 27.77 -5.04
C ARG A 44 6.57 26.97 -5.24
N PHE A 45 6.31 25.98 -4.40
CA PHE A 45 5.12 25.12 -4.48
C PHE A 45 4.04 25.55 -3.51
N THR A 46 4.44 26.07 -2.34
CA THR A 46 3.52 26.51 -1.28
C THR A 46 3.09 27.97 -1.44
N GLY A 47 3.87 28.77 -2.16
CA GLY A 47 3.71 30.23 -2.21
C GLY A 47 4.01 30.92 -0.87
N GLN A 48 4.60 30.20 0.09
CA GLN A 48 4.95 30.68 1.42
C GLN A 48 6.46 30.70 1.56
N GLN A 49 7.03 31.88 1.86
CA GLN A 49 8.45 31.97 2.14
C GLN A 49 8.77 31.45 3.54
N THR A 50 9.61 30.42 3.64
CA THR A 50 10.05 29.91 4.94
C THR A 50 11.18 30.75 5.52
N VAL A 51 11.25 30.81 6.86
CA VAL A 51 12.39 31.41 7.59
C VAL A 51 13.47 30.37 7.89
N PHE A 52 13.21 29.09 7.61
CA PHE A 52 14.17 28.01 7.77
C PHE A 52 15.29 28.16 6.73
N LYS A 53 16.50 27.73 7.08
CA LYS A 53 17.68 27.85 6.22
C LYS A 53 18.10 26.48 5.74
N THR A 54 17.95 26.22 4.44
CA THR A 54 18.32 24.95 3.81
C THR A 54 19.14 25.14 2.52
N PRO A 55 20.24 25.92 2.55
CA PRO A 55 20.97 26.31 1.33
C PRO A 55 21.55 25.12 0.54
N ASN A 56 21.90 24.01 1.18
CA ASN A 56 22.44 22.85 0.49
C ASN A 56 21.34 22.06 -0.23
N LEU A 57 20.18 21.91 0.40
CA LEU A 57 18.99 21.35 -0.25
C LEU A 57 18.44 22.27 -1.34
N ASP A 58 18.53 23.59 -1.17
CA ASP A 58 18.15 24.56 -2.20
C ASP A 58 19.08 24.47 -3.42
N ARG A 59 20.39 24.29 -3.19
CA ARG A 59 21.36 23.96 -4.24
C ARG A 59 20.99 22.65 -4.93
N LEU A 60 20.78 21.56 -4.16
CA LEU A 60 20.39 20.28 -4.72
C LEU A 60 19.11 20.39 -5.57
N ALA A 61 18.12 21.15 -5.10
CA ALA A 61 16.87 21.37 -5.82
C ALA A 61 17.06 22.12 -7.15
N SER A 62 18.08 22.99 -7.26
CA SER A 62 18.44 23.67 -8.51
C SER A 62 19.12 22.74 -9.53
N GLU A 63 19.67 21.61 -9.06
CA GLU A 63 20.34 20.58 -9.84
C GLU A 63 19.46 19.34 -10.07
N SER A 64 18.23 19.34 -9.54
CA SER A 64 17.35 18.17 -9.49
C SER A 64 16.05 18.41 -10.26
N VAL A 65 15.36 17.32 -10.58
CA VAL A 65 13.91 17.37 -10.72
C VAL A 65 13.29 17.42 -9.33
N ALA A 66 12.44 18.41 -9.12
CA ALA A 66 11.68 18.57 -7.89
C ALA A 66 10.21 18.29 -8.11
N PHE A 67 9.61 17.60 -7.16
CA PHE A 67 8.25 17.09 -7.31
C PHE A 67 7.29 17.94 -6.49
N SER A 68 6.28 18.51 -7.16
CA SER A 68 5.22 19.21 -6.44
C SER A 68 4.27 18.22 -5.78
N ASN A 69 4.02 17.05 -6.38
CA ASN A 69 3.03 16.07 -5.93
C ASN A 69 3.63 14.69 -5.57
N ALA A 70 4.56 14.65 -4.60
CA ALA A 70 5.15 13.41 -4.12
C ALA A 70 4.48 12.89 -2.83
N TYR A 71 4.15 11.60 -2.80
CA TYR A 71 3.45 10.95 -1.70
C TYR A 71 4.25 9.79 -1.10
N VAL A 72 4.26 9.71 0.22
CA VAL A 72 4.71 8.50 0.92
C VAL A 72 3.59 7.45 0.95
N PRO A 73 3.89 6.15 1.01
CA PRO A 73 2.86 5.10 1.06
C PRO A 73 2.12 5.05 2.40
N SER A 74 2.63 5.72 3.44
CA SER A 74 2.04 5.78 4.77
C SER A 74 2.42 7.08 5.47
N SER A 75 1.56 7.61 6.35
CA SER A 75 1.84 8.86 7.09
C SER A 75 2.71 8.65 8.35
N ILE A 76 3.48 7.56 8.43
CA ILE A 76 4.31 7.20 9.57
C ILE A 76 5.63 6.55 9.12
N CYS A 77 6.67 6.76 9.93
CA CYS A 77 8.06 6.53 9.57
C CYS A 77 8.40 5.07 9.17
N SER A 78 8.09 4.08 10.00
CA SER A 78 8.49 2.69 9.72
C SER A 78 7.84 2.15 8.45
N ALA A 79 6.53 2.35 8.30
CA ALA A 79 5.76 1.86 7.14
C ALA A 79 6.22 2.53 5.83
N THR A 80 6.52 3.83 5.84
CA THR A 80 7.14 4.50 4.69
C THR A 80 8.47 3.87 4.31
N ARG A 81 9.35 3.64 5.28
CA ARG A 81 10.67 3.04 5.06
C ARG A 81 10.55 1.66 4.44
N ALA A 82 9.65 0.83 4.96
CA ALA A 82 9.39 -0.50 4.40
C ALA A 82 8.86 -0.40 2.96
N GLY A 83 7.96 0.54 2.68
CA GLY A 83 7.41 0.70 1.34
C GLY A 83 8.46 1.14 0.31
N ILE A 84 9.31 2.10 0.66
CA ILE A 84 10.39 2.58 -0.23
C ILE A 84 11.39 1.45 -0.53
N LEU A 85 11.79 0.73 0.52
CA LEU A 85 12.80 -0.31 0.39
C LEU A 85 12.27 -1.61 -0.24
N THR A 86 10.97 -1.75 -0.47
CA THR A 86 10.38 -2.91 -1.17
C THR A 86 9.67 -2.54 -2.48
N GLY A 87 9.40 -1.25 -2.71
CA GLY A 87 8.57 -0.78 -3.82
C GLY A 87 7.10 -1.16 -3.70
N ARG A 88 6.65 -1.61 -2.52
CA ARG A 88 5.31 -2.15 -2.29
C ARG A 88 4.59 -1.40 -1.18
N TYR A 89 3.27 -1.34 -1.25
CA TYR A 89 2.49 -0.84 -0.13
C TYR A 89 2.74 -1.70 1.13
N PRO A 90 3.11 -1.08 2.26
CA PRO A 90 3.49 -1.84 3.46
C PRO A 90 2.34 -2.69 4.01
N GLU A 91 1.09 -2.32 3.76
CA GLU A 91 -0.10 -3.09 4.13
C GLU A 91 -0.23 -4.41 3.35
N LYS A 92 0.35 -4.54 2.15
CA LYS A 92 0.32 -5.80 1.37
C LYS A 92 1.17 -6.92 1.97
N PHE A 93 2.00 -6.58 2.93
CA PHE A 93 2.79 -7.52 3.72
C PHE A 93 2.66 -7.20 5.23
N ALA A 94 1.48 -6.70 5.61
CA ALA A 94 1.06 -6.53 6.99
C ALA A 94 1.92 -5.60 7.88
N PHE A 95 2.63 -4.65 7.26
CA PHE A 95 3.54 -3.71 7.91
C PHE A 95 2.99 -2.27 7.98
N GLY A 96 1.69 -2.11 8.24
CA GLY A 96 1.04 -0.79 8.29
C GLY A 96 1.21 0.01 9.59
N TYR A 97 2.32 -0.15 10.33
CA TYR A 97 2.56 0.49 11.63
C TYR A 97 4.05 0.66 11.95
N ASN A 98 4.37 1.43 13.00
CA ASN A 98 5.74 1.54 13.50
C ASN A 98 6.17 0.27 14.22
N ALA A 99 7.28 -0.34 13.79
CA ALA A 99 7.90 -1.44 14.51
C ALA A 99 8.06 -1.09 16.01
N LEU A 100 7.52 -1.91 16.90
CA LEU A 100 7.68 -1.73 18.34
C LEU A 100 8.96 -2.43 18.84
N PRO A 101 9.38 -2.15 20.08
CA PRO A 101 10.60 -2.72 20.65
C PRO A 101 10.62 -4.26 20.71
N GLU A 102 11.82 -4.80 20.92
CA GLU A 102 12.21 -6.22 20.89
C GLU A 102 11.25 -7.24 21.55
N ASP A 103 10.47 -6.84 22.57
CA ASP A 103 9.55 -7.70 23.33
C ASP A 103 8.30 -8.17 22.55
N TYR A 104 8.07 -7.68 21.33
CA TYR A 104 6.93 -8.06 20.50
C TYR A 104 7.37 -9.00 19.35
N PRO A 105 7.16 -10.34 19.46
CA PRO A 105 7.73 -11.35 18.53
C PRO A 105 7.15 -11.34 17.11
N TYR A 106 6.21 -10.44 16.80
CA TYR A 106 5.53 -10.36 15.50
C TYR A 106 5.94 -9.13 14.67
N GLU A 107 6.99 -8.41 15.09
CA GLU A 107 7.16 -6.99 14.73
C GLU A 107 8.47 -6.65 14.00
N GLY A 108 8.37 -6.75 12.68
CA GLY A 108 9.34 -6.30 11.67
C GLY A 108 8.76 -6.60 10.29
N TRP A 109 9.36 -6.06 9.22
CA TRP A 109 8.89 -6.36 7.87
C TRP A 109 9.09 -7.84 7.53
N THR A 110 8.37 -8.35 6.54
CA THR A 110 8.30 -9.79 6.29
C THR A 110 9.56 -10.24 5.55
N VAL A 111 10.24 -11.29 6.05
CA VAL A 111 11.53 -11.75 5.50
C VAL A 111 11.43 -12.35 4.08
N ASP A 112 10.21 -12.48 3.56
CA ASP A 112 9.91 -12.84 2.17
C ASP A 112 9.87 -11.64 1.21
N GLN A 113 9.98 -10.39 1.71
CA GLN A 113 10.18 -9.24 0.84
C GLN A 113 11.64 -9.11 0.44
N VAL A 114 11.89 -8.94 -0.86
CA VAL A 114 13.21 -8.57 -1.36
C VAL A 114 13.39 -7.07 -1.19
N THR A 115 14.45 -6.66 -0.50
CA THR A 115 14.77 -5.26 -0.27
C THR A 115 15.53 -4.65 -1.44
N LEU A 116 15.51 -3.32 -1.55
CA LEU A 116 16.28 -2.59 -2.54
C LEU A 116 17.78 -2.88 -2.37
N MET A 117 18.26 -3.02 -1.14
CA MET A 117 19.65 -3.35 -0.86
C MET A 117 20.00 -4.75 -1.33
N GLU A 118 19.17 -5.76 -1.02
CA GLU A 118 19.37 -7.12 -1.50
C GLU A 118 19.41 -7.15 -3.03
N ARG A 119 18.47 -6.46 -3.67
CA ARG A 119 18.40 -6.41 -5.12
C ARG A 119 19.61 -5.71 -5.74
N LEU A 120 20.06 -4.58 -5.20
CA LEU A 120 21.24 -3.87 -5.70
C LEU A 120 22.54 -4.66 -5.44
N LYS A 121 22.62 -5.37 -4.31
CA LYS A 121 23.75 -6.24 -4.00
C LYS A 121 23.88 -7.40 -5.01
N GLU A 122 22.77 -8.00 -5.44
CA GLU A 122 22.77 -8.97 -6.55
C GLU A 122 23.27 -8.38 -7.87
N LEU A 123 23.13 -7.07 -8.07
CA LEU A 123 23.62 -6.32 -9.23
C LEU A 123 25.07 -5.82 -9.06
N GLY A 124 25.75 -6.21 -7.97
CA GLY A 124 27.16 -5.89 -7.73
C GLY A 124 27.41 -4.59 -6.99
N TYR A 125 26.38 -4.00 -6.37
CA TYR A 125 26.55 -2.81 -5.54
C TYR A 125 27.10 -3.17 -4.16
N GLN A 126 27.96 -2.30 -3.63
CA GLN A 126 28.24 -2.25 -2.20
C GLN A 126 27.12 -1.46 -1.50
N THR A 127 26.54 -2.00 -0.44
CA THR A 127 25.36 -1.38 0.20
C THR A 127 25.66 -0.85 1.60
N GLY A 128 25.21 0.36 1.88
CA GLY A 128 25.44 1.06 3.14
C GLY A 128 24.16 1.70 3.67
N VAL A 129 24.02 1.67 5.00
CA VAL A 129 22.98 2.39 5.73
C VAL A 129 23.63 3.22 6.83
N VAL A 130 23.34 4.52 6.86
CA VAL A 130 23.81 5.43 7.90
C VAL A 130 22.62 6.15 8.53
N GLY A 131 22.28 5.82 9.77
CA GLY A 131 21.20 6.47 10.54
C GLY A 131 20.11 5.54 11.04
N LYS A 132 18.86 6.01 10.99
CA LYS A 132 17.68 5.35 11.56
C LYS A 132 17.20 4.18 10.69
N TRP A 133 17.20 2.98 11.25
CA TRP A 133 16.64 1.79 10.60
C TRP A 133 15.11 1.73 10.76
N HIS A 134 14.63 1.53 11.99
CA HIS A 134 13.21 1.47 12.36
C HIS A 134 12.38 0.41 11.59
N LEU A 135 12.96 -0.74 11.27
CA LEU A 135 12.30 -1.85 10.55
C LEU A 135 12.31 -3.18 11.31
N GLY A 136 12.78 -3.17 12.56
CA GLY A 136 12.82 -4.31 13.47
C GLY A 136 14.17 -4.45 14.16
N GLU A 137 14.14 -4.93 15.40
CA GLU A 137 15.32 -5.07 16.26
C GLU A 137 15.81 -6.53 16.38
N GLN A 138 14.99 -7.50 15.96
CA GLN A 138 15.32 -8.93 16.00
C GLN A 138 16.29 -9.32 14.87
N PRO A 139 17.17 -10.32 15.05
CA PRO A 139 18.24 -10.67 14.11
C PRO A 139 17.81 -10.76 12.64
N GLN A 140 16.65 -11.33 12.34
CA GLN A 140 16.13 -11.49 10.98
C GLN A 140 15.69 -10.17 10.31
N TRP A 141 15.45 -9.11 11.07
CA TRP A 141 14.98 -7.80 10.58
C TRP A 141 16.05 -6.72 10.64
N ARG A 142 17.22 -7.03 11.17
CA ARG A 142 18.34 -6.09 11.26
C ARG A 142 18.98 -5.84 9.90
N PRO A 143 19.66 -4.70 9.69
CA PRO A 143 20.30 -4.34 8.44
C PRO A 143 21.13 -5.46 7.79
N GLU A 144 21.95 -6.17 8.58
CA GLU A 144 22.83 -7.24 8.09
C GLU A 144 22.08 -8.42 7.46
N SER A 145 20.83 -8.63 7.84
CA SER A 145 19.95 -9.68 7.30
C SER A 145 19.12 -9.20 6.11
N GLN A 146 19.33 -7.96 5.67
CA GLN A 146 18.49 -7.25 4.70
C GLN A 146 19.33 -6.64 3.57
N GLY A 147 20.43 -7.31 3.24
CA GLY A 147 21.30 -6.94 2.14
C GLY A 147 22.28 -5.79 2.42
N VAL A 148 22.49 -5.39 3.67
CA VAL A 148 23.38 -4.27 4.05
C VAL A 148 24.80 -4.74 4.37
N ASP A 149 25.80 -4.24 3.63
CA ASP A 149 27.22 -4.53 3.89
C ASP A 149 27.83 -3.64 4.98
N TYR A 150 27.33 -2.41 5.12
CA TYR A 150 27.82 -1.41 6.03
C TYR A 150 26.69 -0.73 6.79
N PHE A 151 26.71 -0.80 8.13
CA PHE A 151 25.73 -0.12 8.97
C PHE A 151 26.42 0.77 9.99
N TYR A 152 25.96 2.02 10.10
CA TYR A 152 26.25 2.92 11.21
C TYR A 152 24.99 3.64 11.63
N GLY A 153 24.51 3.45 12.86
CA GLY A 153 23.28 4.12 13.30
C GLY A 153 22.56 3.33 14.37
N PHE A 154 21.23 3.37 14.35
CA PHE A 154 20.41 2.76 15.38
C PHE A 154 19.20 2.04 14.78
N TRP A 155 18.71 1.00 15.47
CA TRP A 155 17.64 0.14 14.99
C TRP A 155 16.25 0.70 15.30
N GLU A 156 16.18 1.49 16.36
CA GLU A 156 14.99 1.95 17.04
C GLU A 156 14.30 3.10 16.26
N GLY A 157 13.10 3.48 16.73
CA GLY A 157 12.28 4.54 16.11
C GLY A 157 12.77 5.98 16.34
N GLY A 158 13.74 6.19 17.22
CA GLY A 158 14.30 7.49 17.52
C GLY A 158 15.34 7.38 18.63
N THR A 159 16.21 8.38 18.73
CA THR A 159 17.23 8.48 19.78
C THR A 159 17.53 9.95 20.06
N ASN A 160 18.26 10.20 21.16
CA ASN A 160 18.75 11.52 21.53
C ASN A 160 19.84 12.00 20.55
N TYR A 161 19.91 13.30 20.30
CA TYR A 161 20.92 13.90 19.42
C TYR A 161 22.26 14.12 20.09
N TYR A 162 22.31 14.06 21.42
CA TYR A 162 23.51 13.95 22.21
C TYR A 162 23.37 12.71 23.10
N GLU A 163 24.49 12.19 23.61
CA GLU A 163 24.41 11.09 24.58
C GLU A 163 23.60 11.47 25.82
N GLY A 164 22.68 10.59 26.19
CA GLY A 164 21.81 10.78 27.35
C GLY A 164 20.76 9.68 27.50
N PRO A 165 20.14 9.54 28.68
CA PRO A 165 19.06 8.58 28.90
C PRO A 165 17.73 9.03 28.25
N PRO A 166 16.89 8.10 27.75
CA PRO A 166 17.15 6.66 27.61
C PRO A 166 18.22 6.39 26.55
N GLN A 167 19.11 5.42 26.81
CA GLN A 167 20.24 5.12 25.94
C GLN A 167 19.79 4.19 24.80
N VAL A 168 19.59 4.77 23.62
CA VAL A 168 19.55 4.01 22.36
C VAL A 168 20.96 4.06 21.76
N PRO A 169 21.69 2.93 21.69
CA PRO A 169 23.07 2.95 21.27
C PRO A 169 23.21 3.16 19.77
N ILE A 170 24.16 3.99 19.38
CA ILE A 170 24.66 4.00 18.00
C ILE A 170 25.56 2.77 17.83
N ARG A 171 25.44 2.12 16.68
CA ARG A 171 26.06 0.84 16.37
C ARG A 171 26.83 0.91 15.07
N ARG A 172 27.88 0.11 14.96
CA ARG A 172 28.54 -0.27 13.71
C ARG A 172 28.27 -1.76 13.47
N GLY A 173 27.50 -2.08 12.44
CA GLY A 173 26.86 -3.41 12.35
C GLY A 173 25.95 -3.65 13.57
N ALA A 174 26.14 -4.79 14.25
CA ALA A 174 25.40 -5.10 15.48
C ALA A 174 26.08 -4.61 16.78
N THR A 175 27.25 -3.98 16.69
CA THR A 175 28.07 -3.62 17.85
C THR A 175 27.85 -2.16 18.26
N PRO A 176 27.39 -1.88 19.50
CA PRO A 176 27.38 -0.52 20.05
C PRO A 176 28.75 0.12 20.04
N ILE A 177 28.81 1.43 19.77
CA ILE A 177 30.03 2.22 19.74
C ILE A 177 29.87 3.51 20.56
N ASP A 178 31.00 4.03 21.06
CA ASP A 178 31.08 5.39 21.62
C ASP A 178 31.27 6.38 20.47
N TRP A 179 30.16 6.76 19.84
CA TRP A 179 30.13 7.67 18.71
C TRP A 179 30.41 9.13 19.12
N SER A 180 30.19 9.48 20.40
CA SER A 180 30.32 10.86 20.87
C SER A 180 31.76 11.32 20.97
N ALA A 181 32.69 10.37 21.12
CA ALA A 181 34.14 10.59 21.18
C ALA A 181 34.86 10.35 19.84
N GLU A 182 34.18 9.84 18.81
CA GLU A 182 34.80 9.61 17.49
C GLU A 182 35.26 10.93 16.86
N PRO A 183 36.44 10.98 16.21
CA PRO A 183 36.90 12.18 15.51
C PRO A 183 35.95 12.56 14.38
N SER A 184 35.73 13.86 14.17
CA SER A 184 34.89 14.33 13.07
C SER A 184 35.60 14.17 11.72
N PHE A 185 34.92 13.54 10.76
CA PHE A 185 35.44 13.34 9.40
C PHE A 185 35.40 14.62 8.56
N ASN A 186 34.33 15.41 8.66
CA ASN A 186 34.21 16.68 7.94
C ASN A 186 34.67 17.89 8.77
N ASN A 187 35.45 17.66 9.83
CA ASN A 187 35.93 18.70 10.76
C ASN A 187 34.79 19.55 11.37
N THR A 188 33.61 18.96 11.54
CA THR A 188 32.49 19.61 12.22
C THR A 188 32.81 19.75 13.70
N PRO A 189 32.86 20.97 14.27
CA PRO A 189 33.19 21.16 15.67
C PRO A 189 32.10 20.54 16.57
N PRO A 190 32.48 19.77 17.61
CA PRO A 190 31.53 19.30 18.61
C PRO A 190 31.00 20.48 19.44
N ASP A 191 29.87 20.26 20.13
CA ASP A 191 29.41 21.19 21.16
C ASP A 191 30.36 21.07 22.37
N PRO A 192 30.99 22.16 22.84
CA PRO A 192 31.94 22.11 23.94
C PRO A 192 31.37 21.58 25.26
N SER A 193 30.04 21.67 25.43
CA SER A 193 29.36 21.28 26.67
C SER A 193 28.74 19.88 26.61
N ARG A 194 28.52 19.34 25.41
CA ARG A 194 27.75 18.10 25.20
C ARG A 194 28.40 17.09 24.26
N GLY A 195 29.53 17.43 23.66
CA GLY A 195 30.26 16.58 22.72
C GLY A 195 29.65 16.61 21.32
N ARG A 196 29.79 15.50 20.60
CA ARG A 196 29.27 15.39 19.23
C ARG A 196 27.75 15.37 19.17
N TYR A 197 27.22 16.00 18.13
CA TYR A 197 25.80 15.96 17.79
C TYR A 197 25.53 14.89 16.72
N LEU A 198 24.49 14.09 16.93
CA LEU A 198 24.24 12.88 16.14
C LEU A 198 24.06 13.17 14.66
N THR A 199 23.35 14.23 14.28
CA THR A 199 23.16 14.59 12.87
C THR A 199 24.50 14.84 12.16
N ASP A 200 25.45 15.47 12.86
CA ASP A 200 26.80 15.66 12.32
C ASP A 200 27.58 14.34 12.25
N ALA A 201 27.37 13.42 13.20
CA ALA A 201 27.95 12.07 13.19
C ALA A 201 27.46 11.24 12.02
N LEU A 202 26.17 11.27 11.73
CA LEU A 202 25.60 10.61 10.57
C LEU A 202 26.11 11.23 9.25
N GLY A 203 26.22 12.56 9.18
CA GLY A 203 26.80 13.24 8.02
C GLY A 203 28.27 12.89 7.79
N ASP A 204 29.08 12.89 8.85
CA ASP A 204 30.49 12.49 8.80
C ASP A 204 30.68 11.05 8.34
N GLU A 205 29.87 10.14 8.87
CA GLU A 205 29.96 8.73 8.51
C GLU A 205 29.50 8.47 7.07
N ALA A 206 28.46 9.16 6.62
CA ALA A 206 28.02 9.11 5.22
C ALA A 206 29.10 9.65 4.27
N SER A 207 29.71 10.78 4.60
CA SER A 207 30.84 11.35 3.86
C SER A 207 32.04 10.40 3.80
N LYS A 208 32.37 9.76 4.93
CA LYS A 208 33.44 8.76 5.02
C LYS A 208 33.14 7.55 4.14
N TYR A 209 31.91 7.03 4.20
CA TYR A 209 31.47 5.93 3.34
C TYR A 209 31.64 6.30 1.87
N ILE A 210 31.17 7.48 1.43
CA ILE A 210 31.31 7.93 0.03
C ILE A 210 32.78 7.99 -0.38
N ALA A 211 33.64 8.63 0.43
CA ALA A 211 35.07 8.75 0.14
C ALA A 211 35.74 7.37 -0.03
N GLU A 212 35.46 6.43 0.88
CA GLU A 212 36.02 5.07 0.83
C GLU A 212 35.51 4.26 -0.38
N ARG A 213 34.22 4.39 -0.73
CA ARG A 213 33.62 3.64 -1.85
C ARG A 213 34.03 4.20 -3.21
N ALA A 214 34.11 5.52 -3.34
CA ALA A 214 34.59 6.18 -4.55
C ALA A 214 35.99 5.70 -4.94
N ALA A 215 36.90 5.56 -3.95
CA ALA A 215 38.24 5.04 -4.16
C ALA A 215 38.28 3.57 -4.63
N GLY A 216 37.22 2.79 -4.36
CA GLY A 216 37.12 1.37 -4.72
C GLY A 216 36.66 1.09 -6.15
N GLY A 217 36.04 2.07 -6.83
CA GLY A 217 35.61 1.96 -8.24
C GLY A 217 34.41 1.03 -8.52
N GLN A 218 33.84 0.39 -7.49
CA GLN A 218 32.58 -0.37 -7.60
C GLN A 218 31.39 0.56 -7.33
N PRO A 219 30.23 0.35 -7.97
CA PRO A 219 29.04 1.12 -7.67
C PRO A 219 28.60 0.88 -6.23
N PHE A 220 28.11 1.93 -5.57
CA PHE A 220 27.60 1.83 -4.20
C PHE A 220 26.19 2.39 -4.06
N PHE A 221 25.47 1.86 -3.07
CA PHE A 221 24.19 2.37 -2.60
C PHE A 221 24.33 2.82 -1.15
N LEU A 222 24.08 4.09 -0.88
CA LEU A 222 24.00 4.63 0.46
C LEU A 222 22.57 5.06 0.76
N TYR A 223 21.94 4.40 1.73
CA TYR A 223 20.72 4.87 2.36
C TYR A 223 21.07 5.69 3.61
N LEU A 224 20.72 6.97 3.61
CA LEU A 224 21.02 7.94 4.67
C LEU A 224 19.72 8.44 5.34
N PRO A 225 19.08 7.61 6.18
CA PRO A 225 17.94 8.00 6.99
C PRO A 225 18.37 8.80 8.23
N PHE A 226 18.37 10.12 8.16
CA PHE A 226 18.52 10.94 9.35
C PHE A 226 17.35 10.71 10.32
N ASN A 227 17.60 10.93 11.61
CA ASN A 227 16.55 11.10 12.61
C ASN A 227 16.08 12.56 12.72
N GLY A 228 16.81 13.51 12.15
CA GLY A 228 16.43 14.93 12.13
C GLY A 228 15.31 15.25 11.12
N PRO A 229 14.39 16.17 11.43
CA PRO A 229 14.20 16.91 12.70
C PRO A 229 13.27 16.24 13.75
N HIS A 230 13.07 14.92 13.75
CA HIS A 230 12.20 14.21 14.70
C HIS A 230 12.57 14.47 16.18
N SER A 231 11.57 14.41 17.06
CA SER A 231 11.76 14.51 18.51
C SER A 231 12.73 13.43 19.07
N PRO A 232 13.38 13.65 20.23
CA PRO A 232 13.30 14.81 21.12
C PRO A 232 13.89 16.08 20.49
N TYR A 233 13.32 17.23 20.84
CA TYR A 233 13.75 18.52 20.30
C TYR A 233 15.05 18.96 20.97
N ASP A 234 16.14 18.91 20.21
CA ASP A 234 17.47 19.25 20.71
C ASP A 234 18.32 19.87 19.59
N SER A 235 18.96 21.00 19.87
CA SER A 235 19.74 21.76 18.90
C SER A 235 21.08 22.23 19.49
N LYS A 236 22.00 22.61 18.60
CA LYS A 236 23.27 23.22 18.98
C LYS A 236 23.09 24.73 19.14
N ALA A 237 23.73 25.32 20.15
CA ALA A 237 23.67 26.77 20.37
C ALA A 237 24.13 27.58 19.14
N GLN A 238 25.10 27.05 18.38
CA GLN A 238 25.59 27.66 17.14
C GLN A 238 24.55 27.66 16.01
N ASP A 239 23.67 26.65 15.95
CA ASP A 239 22.60 26.59 14.95
C ASP A 239 21.45 27.51 15.37
N ASP A 240 21.09 27.55 16.65
CA ASP A 240 20.09 28.50 17.18
C ASP A 240 20.48 29.97 16.90
N ALA A 241 21.77 30.29 17.02
CA ALA A 241 22.30 31.62 16.74
C ALA A 241 22.06 32.08 15.28
N GLN A 242 21.86 31.15 14.34
CA GLN A 242 21.57 31.47 12.95
C GLN A 242 20.17 32.05 12.74
N PHE A 243 19.27 31.91 13.72
CA PHE A 243 17.89 32.35 13.65
C PHE A 243 17.59 33.55 14.55
N VAL A 244 18.63 34.21 15.10
CA VAL A 244 18.45 35.47 15.84
C VAL A 244 17.78 36.52 14.94
N GLY A 245 16.68 37.10 15.42
CA GLY A 245 15.89 38.08 14.67
C GLY A 245 14.88 37.50 13.67
N SER A 246 14.80 36.18 13.52
CA SER A 246 13.82 35.52 12.63
C SER A 246 12.38 35.51 13.18
N GLY A 247 12.20 35.80 14.47
CA GLY A 247 10.93 35.65 15.17
C GLY A 247 10.61 34.22 15.63
N LEU A 248 11.47 33.24 15.33
CA LEU A 248 11.33 31.87 15.83
C LEU A 248 11.60 31.78 17.34
N ALA A 249 10.85 30.92 18.03
CA ALA A 249 11.00 30.67 19.45
C ALA A 249 10.58 29.24 19.83
N GLY A 250 10.97 28.80 21.03
CA GLY A 250 10.59 27.50 21.59
C GLY A 250 10.96 26.31 20.69
N GLN A 251 10.09 25.30 20.65
CA GLN A 251 10.33 24.09 19.85
C GLN A 251 10.42 24.37 18.35
N ARG A 252 9.75 25.41 17.84
CA ARG A 252 9.87 25.80 16.43
C ARG A 252 11.28 26.29 16.08
N LEU A 253 11.92 27.06 16.98
CA LEU A 253 13.33 27.44 16.83
C LEU A 253 14.21 26.18 16.82
N THR A 254 14.01 25.27 17.77
CA THR A 254 14.77 24.02 17.85
C THR A 254 14.63 23.19 16.57
N VAL A 255 13.41 23.03 16.03
CA VAL A 255 13.15 22.33 14.76
C VAL A 255 13.86 23.02 13.59
N ALA A 256 13.90 24.36 13.54
CA ALA A 256 14.64 25.10 12.52
C ALA A 256 16.15 24.82 12.59
N SER A 257 16.72 24.84 13.80
CA SER A 257 18.13 24.54 14.05
C SER A 257 18.48 23.10 13.72
N MET A 258 17.61 22.13 14.06
CA MET A 258 17.77 20.73 13.69
C MET A 258 17.73 20.55 12.16
N THR A 259 16.81 21.24 11.49
CA THR A 259 16.71 21.23 10.02
C THR A 259 17.96 21.82 9.37
N LEU A 260 18.52 22.89 9.93
CA LEU A 260 19.80 23.46 9.48
C LEU A 260 20.97 22.48 9.70
N ALA A 261 20.98 21.73 10.80
CA ALA A 261 21.99 20.70 11.02
C ALA A 261 21.90 19.56 9.99
N VAL A 262 20.67 19.12 9.64
CA VAL A 262 20.45 18.14 8.57
C VAL A 262 20.92 18.70 7.23
N ASP A 263 20.56 19.94 6.88
CA ASP A 263 21.01 20.59 5.65
C ASP A 263 22.54 20.68 5.57
N ARG A 264 23.21 21.05 6.66
CA ARG A 264 24.68 21.09 6.74
C ARG A 264 25.30 19.70 6.56
N ALA A 265 24.75 18.67 7.18
CA ALA A 265 25.19 17.28 6.99
C ALA A 265 25.03 16.82 5.53
N ILE A 266 23.90 17.18 4.89
CA ILE A 266 23.68 16.93 3.46
C ILE A 266 24.67 17.69 2.61
N GLY A 267 24.99 18.95 2.96
CA GLY A 267 26.04 19.73 2.31
C GLY A 267 27.38 18.98 2.28
N HIS A 268 27.81 18.42 3.40
CA HIS A 268 29.03 17.61 3.46
C HIS A 268 28.96 16.35 2.60
N VAL A 269 27.81 15.67 2.56
CA VAL A 269 27.58 14.50 1.69
C VAL A 269 27.70 14.91 0.22
N LEU A 270 27.05 15.98 -0.20
CA LEU A 270 27.12 16.48 -1.57
C LEU A 270 28.55 16.91 -1.92
N SER A 271 29.25 17.60 -1.02
CA SER A 271 30.67 17.96 -1.21
C SER A 271 31.56 16.74 -1.39
N ARG A 272 31.28 15.59 -0.75
CA ARG A 272 32.03 14.35 -0.99
C ARG A 272 31.66 13.62 -2.28
N ILE A 273 30.49 13.89 -2.84
CA ILE A 273 30.18 13.45 -4.19
C ILE A 273 30.95 14.31 -5.21
N ASP A 274 31.08 15.60 -4.92
CA ASP A 274 31.76 16.58 -5.77
C ASP A 274 33.30 16.44 -5.70
N ASP A 275 33.86 16.13 -4.52
CA ASP A 275 35.29 15.91 -4.23
C ASP A 275 35.43 14.78 -3.17
N PRO A 276 35.47 13.50 -3.61
CA PRO A 276 35.58 12.35 -2.71
C PRO A 276 36.79 12.36 -1.78
N ASN A 277 37.95 12.83 -2.24
CA ASN A 277 39.17 12.76 -1.45
C ASN A 277 39.34 13.98 -0.49
N GLY A 278 38.71 15.11 -0.78
CA GLY A 278 38.70 16.31 0.05
C GLY A 278 39.91 17.22 -0.06
N ASP A 279 40.68 17.15 -1.14
CA ASP A 279 41.84 18.00 -1.37
C ASP A 279 41.50 19.36 -1.99
N GLY A 280 40.23 19.58 -2.35
CA GLY A 280 39.73 20.80 -2.96
C GLY A 280 39.81 20.83 -4.49
N ASP A 281 40.31 19.77 -5.12
CA ASP A 281 40.23 19.51 -6.56
C ASP A 281 39.05 18.57 -6.85
N GLN A 282 38.21 18.91 -7.83
CA GLN A 282 37.04 18.10 -8.22
C GLN A 282 37.33 17.18 -9.41
N SER A 283 38.61 16.95 -9.74
CA SER A 283 39.00 16.10 -10.86
C SER A 283 38.64 14.62 -10.66
N ASP A 284 38.42 14.19 -9.41
CA ASP A 284 37.95 12.86 -9.03
C ASP A 284 36.44 12.82 -8.72
N SER A 285 35.70 13.88 -9.06
CA SER A 285 34.26 13.97 -8.83
C SER A 285 33.51 12.76 -9.38
N ILE A 286 32.55 12.27 -8.59
CA ILE A 286 31.62 11.21 -9.00
C ILE A 286 30.21 11.73 -9.24
N ALA A 287 30.01 13.06 -9.25
CA ALA A 287 28.70 13.69 -9.39
C ALA A 287 27.95 13.25 -10.67
N ASP A 288 28.66 13.23 -11.81
CA ASP A 288 28.08 12.86 -13.11
C ASP A 288 27.69 11.38 -13.24
N ASN A 289 28.11 10.54 -12.27
CA ASN A 289 27.75 9.13 -12.19
C ASN A 289 27.04 8.77 -10.87
N THR A 290 26.40 9.74 -10.21
CA THR A 290 25.70 9.51 -8.93
C THR A 290 24.27 10.02 -8.98
N ILE A 291 23.31 9.13 -8.71
CA ILE A 291 21.92 9.48 -8.43
C ILE A 291 21.82 9.93 -6.97
N VAL A 292 21.29 11.14 -6.74
CA VAL A 292 21.00 11.65 -5.40
C VAL A 292 19.50 11.86 -5.28
N VAL A 293 18.89 11.23 -4.28
CA VAL A 293 17.49 11.39 -3.94
C VAL A 293 17.40 12.02 -2.56
N PHE A 294 16.62 13.08 -2.41
CA PHE A 294 16.22 13.59 -1.10
C PHE A 294 14.71 13.45 -0.95
N HIS A 295 14.25 12.94 0.19
CA HIS A 295 12.84 13.00 0.56
C HIS A 295 12.65 13.09 2.08
N ASN A 296 11.39 13.20 2.50
CA ASN A 296 10.99 13.14 3.91
C ASN A 296 9.98 12.00 4.15
N ASP A 297 10.08 11.31 5.29
CA ASP A 297 9.42 10.01 5.49
C ASP A 297 7.92 10.06 5.81
N ASN A 298 7.42 11.21 6.26
CA ASN A 298 6.01 11.56 6.43
C ASN A 298 5.91 13.06 6.70
N GLY A 299 4.70 13.63 6.64
CA GLY A 299 4.56 15.07 6.88
C GLY A 299 4.84 15.47 8.34
N GLY A 300 4.99 16.78 8.58
CA GLY A 300 5.38 17.36 9.87
C GLY A 300 4.55 16.84 11.04
N ALA A 301 5.18 16.59 12.20
CA ALA A 301 4.54 15.80 13.25
C ALA A 301 3.45 16.50 14.06
N ASN A 302 3.48 17.84 14.12
CA ASN A 302 2.58 18.67 14.93
C ASN A 302 2.78 20.15 14.59
N VAL A 303 2.16 21.04 15.37
CA VAL A 303 2.18 22.50 15.22
C VAL A 303 3.56 23.17 15.26
N ASN A 304 4.62 22.47 15.68
CA ASN A 304 5.99 22.98 15.59
C ASN A 304 6.62 22.81 14.20
N TYR A 305 5.94 22.10 13.31
CA TYR A 305 6.30 21.90 11.91
C TYR A 305 5.33 22.68 11.03
N ASN A 306 5.79 23.22 9.91
CA ASN A 306 4.90 23.88 8.96
C ASN A 306 4.59 22.94 7.80
N ASN A 307 3.37 22.41 7.77
CA ASN A 307 2.84 21.65 6.63
C ASN A 307 2.05 22.54 5.65
N GLY A 308 1.91 23.84 5.94
CA GLY A 308 1.13 24.76 5.12
C GLY A 308 1.56 24.73 3.64
N PRO A 309 0.62 24.79 2.68
CA PRO A 309 -0.82 24.99 2.85
C PRO A 309 -1.61 23.69 3.10
N LEU A 310 -0.93 22.57 3.33
CA LEU A 310 -1.55 21.25 3.44
C LEU A 310 -2.26 21.05 4.78
N ALA A 311 -3.39 20.33 4.77
CA ALA A 311 -4.11 20.00 6.00
C ALA A 311 -3.48 18.80 6.73
N GLY A 312 -3.53 18.80 8.06
CA GLY A 312 -3.09 17.67 8.88
C GLY A 312 -1.57 17.54 9.06
N TYR A 313 -1.21 16.46 9.74
CA TYR A 313 0.14 16.18 10.24
C TYR A 313 0.44 14.68 10.11
N LYS A 314 1.66 14.28 10.49
CA LYS A 314 2.03 12.87 10.71
C LYS A 314 0.91 12.08 11.39
N GLY A 315 0.70 10.86 10.94
CA GLY A 315 -0.34 9.97 11.46
C GLY A 315 -1.75 10.25 10.95
N SER A 316 -1.92 11.15 9.96
CA SER A 316 -3.21 11.42 9.32
C SER A 316 -3.18 11.17 7.82
N GLY A 317 -4.34 10.82 7.24
CA GLY A 317 -4.53 10.65 5.80
C GLY A 317 -4.72 11.96 5.01
N PHE A 318 -4.59 13.12 5.65
CA PHE A 318 -4.63 14.42 4.97
C PHE A 318 -3.32 14.69 4.22
N GLU A 319 -3.30 15.70 3.34
CA GLU A 319 -2.15 16.03 2.49
C GLU A 319 -0.90 16.28 3.32
N GLY A 320 -1.03 16.98 4.45
CA GLY A 320 0.07 17.29 5.37
C GLY A 320 0.57 16.09 6.19
N GLY A 321 -0.03 14.90 6.06
CA GLY A 321 0.53 13.65 6.58
C GLY A 321 1.18 12.77 5.50
N MET A 322 0.68 12.87 4.26
CA MET A 322 0.99 11.95 3.16
C MET A 322 1.89 12.54 2.06
N ARG A 323 1.82 13.85 1.81
CA ARG A 323 2.58 14.55 0.77
C ARG A 323 3.88 15.08 1.37
N THR A 324 5.01 14.76 0.76
CA THR A 324 6.34 15.11 1.29
C THR A 324 7.24 15.70 0.20
N PRO A 325 8.25 16.51 0.57
CA PRO A 325 9.25 16.97 -0.40
C PRO A 325 10.01 15.80 -1.02
N LEU A 326 10.29 15.89 -2.33
CA LEU A 326 11.10 14.93 -3.08
C LEU A 326 11.94 15.67 -4.13
N LEU A 327 13.22 15.32 -4.19
CA LEU A 327 14.19 15.75 -5.19
C LEU A 327 14.89 14.53 -5.78
N ILE A 328 15.09 14.52 -7.10
CA ILE A 328 15.90 13.51 -7.79
C ILE A 328 16.90 14.22 -8.72
N ARG A 329 18.19 14.11 -8.39
CA ARG A 329 19.32 14.41 -9.29
C ARG A 329 19.82 13.09 -9.86
N ALA A 330 19.93 12.99 -11.17
CA ALA A 330 20.40 11.77 -11.82
C ALA A 330 21.21 12.09 -13.10
N PRO A 331 22.18 11.24 -13.48
CA PRO A 331 22.92 11.40 -14.72
C PRO A 331 21.99 11.53 -15.94
N GLY A 332 22.21 12.56 -16.74
CA GLY A 332 21.42 12.84 -17.95
C GLY A 332 20.02 13.43 -17.70
N LEU A 333 19.63 13.66 -16.45
CA LEU A 333 18.35 14.28 -16.12
C LEU A 333 18.51 15.81 -16.04
N GLN A 334 17.60 16.54 -16.71
CA GLN A 334 17.60 18.00 -16.64
C GLN A 334 16.88 18.48 -15.37
N PRO A 335 17.42 19.48 -14.64
CA PRO A 335 16.73 20.07 -13.51
C PRO A 335 15.39 20.68 -13.92
N GLY A 336 14.39 20.61 -13.04
CA GLY A 336 13.06 21.10 -13.37
C GLY A 336 12.02 20.79 -12.31
N VAL A 337 10.75 20.97 -12.67
CA VAL A 337 9.60 20.61 -11.84
C VAL A 337 8.84 19.47 -12.51
N PHE A 338 8.44 18.49 -11.71
CA PHE A 338 7.56 17.41 -12.12
C PHE A 338 6.26 17.45 -11.32
N ASP A 339 5.15 17.71 -12.02
CA ASP A 339 3.86 18.00 -11.38
C ASP A 339 2.92 16.80 -11.25
N ALA A 340 3.11 15.77 -12.07
CA ALA A 340 2.25 14.60 -11.99
C ALA A 340 2.41 13.89 -10.63
N PRO A 341 1.33 13.30 -10.06
CA PRO A 341 1.43 12.55 -8.83
C PRO A 341 2.41 11.38 -8.93
N VAL A 342 3.28 11.28 -7.93
CA VAL A 342 4.22 10.17 -7.75
C VAL A 342 4.16 9.64 -6.33
N THR A 343 4.57 8.39 -6.13
CA THR A 343 4.77 7.83 -4.80
C THR A 343 6.23 7.45 -4.58
N THR A 344 6.73 7.55 -3.35
CA THR A 344 8.08 7.10 -3.03
C THR A 344 8.28 5.59 -3.22
N LEU A 345 7.20 4.81 -3.39
CA LEU A 345 7.27 3.42 -3.87
C LEU A 345 7.92 3.31 -5.26
N ASN A 346 7.85 4.35 -6.08
CA ASN A 346 8.48 4.40 -7.39
C ASN A 346 10.01 4.36 -7.32
N LEU A 347 10.62 4.75 -6.19
CA LEU A 347 12.07 4.77 -6.04
C LEU A 347 12.68 3.38 -6.20
N PHE A 348 12.01 2.32 -5.73
CA PHE A 348 12.52 0.95 -5.87
C PHE A 348 12.73 0.55 -7.34
N PRO A 349 11.69 0.48 -8.20
CA PRO A 349 11.88 0.08 -9.60
C PRO A 349 12.73 1.08 -10.38
N THR A 350 12.68 2.38 -10.05
CA THR A 350 13.53 3.41 -10.66
C THR A 350 15.01 3.12 -10.41
N LEU A 351 15.39 2.83 -9.17
CA LEU A 351 16.78 2.59 -8.79
C LEU A 351 17.28 1.21 -9.25
N VAL A 352 16.44 0.18 -9.22
CA VAL A 352 16.78 -1.15 -9.77
C VAL A 352 17.03 -1.06 -11.28
N THR A 353 16.19 -0.32 -12.01
CA THR A 353 16.35 -0.14 -13.46
C THR A 353 17.58 0.71 -13.78
N ALA A 354 17.82 1.78 -13.02
CA ALA A 354 19.03 2.60 -13.16
C ALA A 354 20.32 1.82 -12.92
N ALA A 355 20.29 0.81 -12.04
CA ALA A 355 21.38 -0.14 -11.82
C ALA A 355 21.52 -1.21 -12.93
N GLY A 356 20.70 -1.15 -13.98
CA GLY A 356 20.70 -2.13 -15.08
C GLY A 356 20.01 -3.46 -14.73
N GLY A 357 19.27 -3.51 -13.64
CA GLY A 357 18.55 -4.70 -13.17
C GLY A 357 17.10 -4.77 -13.63
N ALA A 358 16.54 -5.98 -13.60
CA ALA A 358 15.10 -6.22 -13.72
C ALA A 358 14.46 -6.42 -12.34
N MET A 359 13.15 -6.20 -12.24
CA MET A 359 12.36 -6.55 -11.06
C MET A 359 12.31 -8.07 -10.87
N THR A 360 12.56 -8.55 -9.65
CA THR A 360 12.45 -9.98 -9.27
C THR A 360 11.24 -10.26 -8.39
N THR A 361 10.62 -9.21 -7.86
CA THR A 361 9.39 -9.25 -7.07
C THR A 361 8.37 -8.25 -7.62
N PRO A 362 7.07 -8.46 -7.38
CA PRO A 362 6.05 -7.46 -7.71
C PRO A 362 6.32 -6.14 -6.98
N ALA A 363 6.24 -5.02 -7.69
CA ALA A 363 6.26 -3.68 -7.12
C ALA A 363 4.95 -2.95 -7.45
N ASP A 364 4.53 -2.09 -6.54
CA ASP A 364 3.40 -1.18 -6.72
C ASP A 364 3.84 0.18 -7.29
N GLY A 365 5.13 0.50 -7.18
CA GLY A 365 5.75 1.62 -7.88
C GLY A 365 6.07 1.32 -9.35
N VAL A 366 6.37 2.37 -10.12
CA VAL A 366 6.84 2.28 -11.51
C VAL A 366 8.20 2.98 -11.65
N ASP A 367 8.96 2.66 -12.70
CA ASP A 367 10.18 3.40 -13.03
C ASP A 367 9.84 4.83 -13.50
N LEU A 368 10.38 5.82 -12.80
CA LEU A 368 10.18 7.24 -13.11
C LEU A 368 11.04 7.73 -14.26
N MET A 369 12.21 7.13 -14.53
CA MET A 369 13.19 7.70 -15.47
C MET A 369 12.60 8.00 -16.86
N PRO A 370 11.79 7.13 -17.47
CA PRO A 370 11.18 7.43 -18.77
C PRO A 370 10.23 8.63 -18.74
N TYR A 371 9.50 8.84 -17.63
CA TYR A 371 8.62 10.00 -17.45
C TYR A 371 9.42 11.28 -17.22
N LEU A 372 10.47 11.21 -16.39
CA LEU A 372 11.33 12.35 -16.07
C LEU A 372 12.14 12.84 -17.28
N ARG A 373 12.46 11.94 -18.22
CA ARG A 373 13.11 12.27 -19.49
C ARG A 373 12.14 12.72 -20.59
N GLY A 374 10.84 12.67 -20.34
CA GLY A 374 9.80 12.98 -21.33
C GLY A 374 9.69 11.93 -22.45
N GLU A 375 10.20 10.72 -22.23
CA GLU A 375 10.11 9.58 -23.15
C GLU A 375 8.72 8.93 -23.09
N VAL A 376 8.08 8.98 -21.92
CA VAL A 376 6.72 8.52 -21.67
C VAL A 376 5.85 9.68 -21.19
N ALA A 377 4.68 9.85 -21.82
CA ALA A 377 3.69 10.83 -21.41
C ALA A 377 2.68 10.24 -20.42
N GLY A 378 2.08 11.09 -19.59
CA GLY A 378 1.03 10.70 -18.63
C GLY A 378 1.49 10.75 -17.17
N GLU A 379 0.63 10.28 -16.28
CA GLU A 379 0.88 10.24 -14.84
C GLU A 379 1.47 8.87 -14.45
N PRO A 380 2.65 8.81 -13.80
CA PRO A 380 3.22 7.55 -13.33
C PRO A 380 2.30 6.81 -12.36
N ASN A 381 1.58 7.57 -11.52
CA ASN A 381 0.60 7.06 -10.57
C ASN A 381 -0.74 7.81 -10.73
N PRO A 382 -1.64 7.32 -11.62
CA PRO A 382 -2.93 7.98 -11.88
C PRO A 382 -3.86 7.97 -10.66
N SER A 383 -3.64 7.02 -9.74
CA SER A 383 -4.26 7.01 -8.42
C SER A 383 -3.26 6.58 -7.36
N ILE A 384 -3.44 7.13 -6.16
CA ILE A 384 -2.60 6.84 -4.99
C ILE A 384 -3.54 6.50 -3.83
N ALA A 385 -3.59 5.24 -3.46
CA ALA A 385 -4.31 4.78 -2.28
C ALA A 385 -3.39 4.78 -1.06
N TYR A 386 -3.98 4.83 0.13
CA TYR A 386 -3.26 4.75 1.40
C TYR A 386 -4.16 4.20 2.49
N ARG A 387 -3.56 3.52 3.45
CA ARG A 387 -4.26 2.98 4.62
C ARG A 387 -3.32 2.96 5.81
N ASN A 388 -3.85 3.16 7.00
CA ASN A 388 -3.16 2.88 8.25
C ASN A 388 -4.08 2.05 9.13
N ARG A 389 -3.93 0.72 9.07
CA ARG A 389 -4.80 -0.24 9.78
C ARG A 389 -6.29 0.12 9.64
N ALA A 390 -6.98 0.31 10.76
CA ALA A 390 -8.33 0.83 10.83
C ALA A 390 -8.38 2.34 11.11
N ASN A 391 -7.23 2.99 11.37
CA ASN A 391 -7.15 4.39 11.77
C ASN A 391 -7.61 5.30 10.64
N PHE A 392 -6.98 5.28 9.48
CA PHE A 392 -7.43 6.07 8.35
C PHE A 392 -7.22 5.32 7.03
N ALA A 393 -7.92 5.77 5.99
CA ALA A 393 -7.89 5.19 4.65
C ALA A 393 -8.19 6.27 3.62
N GLY A 394 -7.73 6.11 2.39
CA GLY A 394 -8.13 7.00 1.32
C GLY A 394 -7.46 6.74 -0.01
N ILE A 395 -7.91 7.50 -1.00
CA ILE A 395 -7.42 7.46 -2.37
C ILE A 395 -7.44 8.88 -2.96
N ARG A 396 -6.37 9.22 -3.67
CA ARG A 396 -6.30 10.39 -4.54
C ARG A 396 -6.36 9.92 -6.00
N LYS A 397 -7.15 10.61 -6.83
CA LYS A 397 -7.17 10.47 -8.28
C LYS A 397 -7.41 11.83 -8.94
N GLY A 398 -6.44 12.29 -9.73
CA GLY A 398 -6.42 13.65 -10.24
C GLY A 398 -6.52 14.70 -9.13
N GLN A 399 -7.53 15.59 -9.23
CA GLN A 399 -7.83 16.61 -8.23
C GLN A 399 -8.69 16.12 -7.07
N TRP A 400 -9.27 14.93 -7.16
CA TRP A 400 -10.17 14.42 -6.14
C TRP A 400 -9.42 13.58 -5.12
N LYS A 401 -9.78 13.76 -3.85
CA LYS A 401 -9.26 12.97 -2.75
C LYS A 401 -10.41 12.53 -1.85
N LEU A 402 -10.56 11.23 -1.71
CA LEU A 402 -11.48 10.62 -0.78
C LEU A 402 -10.69 10.12 0.42
N THR A 403 -11.07 10.56 1.62
CA THR A 403 -10.35 10.19 2.85
C THR A 403 -11.33 9.86 3.97
N ARG A 404 -11.02 8.81 4.72
CA ARG A 404 -11.64 8.48 5.99
C ARG A 404 -10.61 8.83 7.08
N PRO A 405 -10.77 9.97 7.78
CA PRO A 405 -9.68 10.58 8.55
C PRO A 405 -9.38 9.87 9.87
N ASP A 406 -10.35 9.16 10.45
CA ASP A 406 -10.17 8.32 11.62
C ASP A 406 -11.09 7.08 11.57
N ALA A 407 -10.92 6.15 12.51
CA ALA A 407 -11.58 4.85 12.50
C ALA A 407 -13.10 4.93 12.73
N LEU A 408 -13.58 6.03 13.30
CA LEU A 408 -14.99 6.29 13.59
C LEU A 408 -15.61 7.28 12.59
N ALA A 409 -14.79 7.98 11.81
CA ALA A 409 -15.23 8.93 10.81
C ALA A 409 -15.86 8.25 9.59
N THR A 410 -16.75 8.97 8.94
CA THR A 410 -17.19 8.67 7.57
C THR A 410 -16.18 9.14 6.55
N TRP A 411 -16.36 8.66 5.32
CA TRP A 411 -15.66 9.22 4.17
C TRP A 411 -15.95 10.70 4.01
N LYS A 412 -14.93 11.43 3.58
CA LYS A 412 -14.99 12.83 3.18
C LYS A 412 -14.39 12.95 1.79
N LEU A 413 -15.00 13.77 0.95
CA LEU A 413 -14.52 14.02 -0.40
C LEU A 413 -14.01 15.46 -0.49
N TYR A 414 -12.79 15.60 -0.98
CA TYR A 414 -12.12 16.89 -1.16
C TYR A 414 -11.69 17.09 -2.60
N ARG A 415 -11.65 18.36 -3.02
CA ARG A 415 -11.07 18.78 -4.30
C ARG A 415 -9.80 19.57 -4.02
N LEU A 416 -8.65 18.98 -4.36
CA LEU A 416 -7.35 19.56 -4.14
C LEU A 416 -7.05 20.69 -5.14
N ASN A 417 -6.48 21.76 -4.62
CA ASN A 417 -5.86 22.82 -5.41
C ASN A 417 -4.45 22.38 -5.87
N PRO A 418 -3.86 23.04 -6.89
CA PRO A 418 -2.51 22.70 -7.36
C PRO A 418 -1.42 22.71 -6.27
N ASP A 419 -1.53 23.63 -5.31
CA ASP A 419 -0.64 23.75 -4.14
C ASP A 419 -0.88 22.67 -3.06
N GLY A 420 -1.87 21.80 -3.24
CA GLY A 420 -2.26 20.75 -2.29
C GLY A 420 -3.22 21.19 -1.19
N SER A 421 -3.67 22.44 -1.17
CA SER A 421 -4.77 22.86 -0.29
C SER A 421 -6.13 22.33 -0.77
N GLY A 422 -7.22 22.64 -0.04
CA GLY A 422 -8.60 22.27 -0.43
C GLY A 422 -9.23 21.13 0.38
N GLU A 423 -8.57 20.70 1.46
CA GLU A 423 -9.12 19.72 2.42
C GLU A 423 -9.89 20.37 3.59
N ASP A 424 -10.57 21.48 3.32
CA ASP A 424 -11.31 22.29 4.29
C ASP A 424 -12.84 22.14 4.18
N VAL A 425 -13.34 21.82 2.98
CA VAL A 425 -14.77 21.64 2.71
C VAL A 425 -15.05 20.22 2.22
N ASP A 426 -15.89 19.49 2.97
CA ASP A 426 -16.37 18.17 2.53
C ASP A 426 -17.42 18.32 1.42
N LEU A 427 -17.10 17.78 0.25
CA LEU A 427 -17.87 17.85 -0.98
C LEU A 427 -18.65 16.56 -1.28
N LEU A 428 -18.63 15.57 -0.38
CA LEU A 428 -19.22 14.25 -0.64
C LEU A 428 -20.71 14.36 -1.01
N ALA A 429 -21.49 15.09 -0.22
CA ALA A 429 -22.92 15.26 -0.48
C ALA A 429 -23.24 16.00 -1.80
N GLN A 430 -22.28 16.75 -2.34
CA GLN A 430 -22.42 17.47 -3.62
C GLN A 430 -21.99 16.63 -4.82
N HIS A 431 -21.12 15.63 -4.61
CA HIS A 431 -20.54 14.77 -5.64
C HIS A 431 -20.54 13.29 -5.23
N PRO A 432 -21.69 12.69 -4.88
CA PRO A 432 -21.78 11.29 -4.45
C PRO A 432 -21.33 10.31 -5.55
N GLU A 433 -21.46 10.69 -6.82
CA GLU A 433 -20.98 9.91 -7.97
C GLU A 433 -19.45 9.77 -7.98
N VAL A 434 -18.73 10.86 -7.71
CA VAL A 434 -17.26 10.86 -7.63
C VAL A 434 -16.81 10.04 -6.43
N ALA A 435 -17.49 10.19 -5.28
CA ALA A 435 -17.19 9.38 -4.11
C ALA A 435 -17.36 7.89 -4.41
N SER A 436 -18.45 7.48 -5.06
CA SER A 436 -18.69 6.07 -5.41
C SER A 436 -17.61 5.50 -6.32
N GLU A 437 -17.16 6.25 -7.34
CA GLU A 437 -16.06 5.82 -8.21
C GLU A 437 -14.74 5.62 -7.43
N LEU A 438 -14.38 6.60 -6.60
CA LEU A 438 -13.16 6.52 -5.79
C LEU A 438 -13.24 5.39 -4.74
N ILE A 439 -14.41 5.14 -4.17
CA ILE A 439 -14.61 4.01 -3.26
C ILE A 439 -14.35 2.70 -4.00
N LYS A 440 -14.88 2.51 -5.22
CA LYS A 440 -14.64 1.28 -6.00
C LYS A 440 -13.15 1.06 -6.25
N GLU A 441 -12.42 2.10 -6.66
CA GLU A 441 -10.97 2.01 -6.87
C GLU A 441 -10.19 1.78 -5.57
N TYR A 442 -10.62 2.41 -4.46
CA TYR A 442 -10.03 2.13 -3.15
C TYR A 442 -10.27 0.68 -2.74
N VAL A 443 -11.47 0.13 -2.99
CA VAL A 443 -11.78 -1.28 -2.72
C VAL A 443 -10.90 -2.20 -3.56
N ALA A 444 -10.67 -1.87 -4.84
CA ALA A 444 -9.74 -2.59 -5.71
C ALA A 444 -8.31 -2.64 -5.15
N PHE A 445 -7.87 -1.58 -4.48
CA PHE A 445 -6.64 -1.58 -3.69
C PHE A 445 -6.77 -2.43 -2.42
N ASP A 446 -7.84 -2.25 -1.65
CA ASP A 446 -8.00 -2.83 -0.33
C ASP A 446 -8.07 -4.37 -0.34
N VAL A 447 -8.63 -4.96 -1.39
CA VAL A 447 -8.71 -6.42 -1.58
C VAL A 447 -7.34 -7.06 -1.77
N THR A 448 -6.29 -6.27 -2.02
CA THR A 448 -4.91 -6.75 -2.21
C THR A 448 -4.08 -6.72 -0.93
N LEU A 449 -4.61 -6.16 0.17
CA LEU A 449 -3.86 -5.96 1.40
C LEU A 449 -3.89 -7.22 2.29
N ASP A 450 -2.77 -7.45 2.99
CA ASP A 450 -2.65 -8.54 3.96
C ASP A 450 -3.25 -8.11 5.33
N LYS A 451 -3.47 -9.07 6.22
CA LYS A 451 -3.98 -8.83 7.57
C LYS A 451 -2.90 -8.18 8.43
N ALA A 452 -3.25 -7.09 9.11
CA ALA A 452 -2.35 -6.46 10.08
C ALA A 452 -1.88 -7.44 11.17
N ARG A 453 -0.56 -7.57 11.35
CA ARG A 453 0.08 -8.55 12.25
C ARG A 453 -0.21 -8.36 13.75
N ASN A 454 -0.54 -7.13 14.17
CA ASN A 454 -0.65 -6.77 15.58
C ASN A 454 -2.10 -6.55 16.04
N SER A 455 -3.02 -7.37 15.54
CA SER A 455 -4.29 -7.57 16.20
C SER A 455 -4.18 -8.84 17.03
N GLY A 456 -4.06 -8.68 18.36
CA GLY A 456 -4.22 -9.81 19.27
C GLY A 456 -5.47 -10.65 18.91
N PRO A 457 -5.51 -11.93 19.28
CA PRO A 457 -6.45 -12.93 18.76
C PRO A 457 -7.92 -12.74 19.19
N TRP A 458 -8.38 -11.52 19.49
CA TRP A 458 -9.64 -11.26 20.19
C TRP A 458 -10.41 -9.99 19.76
N LYS A 459 -10.09 -9.37 18.62
CA LYS A 459 -10.79 -8.13 18.21
C LYS A 459 -11.35 -8.22 16.81
N VAL A 460 -12.67 -8.20 16.66
CA VAL A 460 -13.31 -7.73 15.44
C VAL A 460 -12.89 -6.28 15.21
N HIS A 461 -12.24 -5.96 14.08
CA HIS A 461 -12.06 -4.58 13.67
C HIS A 461 -13.35 -4.10 13.01
N THR A 462 -14.26 -3.58 13.84
CA THR A 462 -15.53 -2.98 13.42
C THR A 462 -15.36 -1.77 12.50
N ASN A 463 -14.13 -1.23 12.43
CA ASN A 463 -13.78 -0.01 11.74
C ASN A 463 -13.02 -0.27 10.42
N ASP A 464 -12.86 -1.52 10.00
CA ASP A 464 -12.40 -1.78 8.64
C ASP A 464 -13.57 -1.55 7.67
N LEU A 465 -13.32 -0.97 6.49
CA LEU A 465 -14.34 -0.75 5.45
C LEU A 465 -15.10 -2.03 5.08
N PHE A 466 -14.46 -3.16 5.34
CA PHE A 466 -14.99 -4.52 5.34
C PHE A 466 -14.67 -5.12 6.71
N ILE A 467 -15.63 -5.67 7.46
CA ILE A 467 -15.39 -6.22 8.80
C ILE A 467 -14.29 -7.29 8.76
N ARG A 468 -13.07 -6.99 9.25
CA ARG A 468 -12.02 -7.99 9.46
C ARG A 468 -12.11 -8.51 10.90
N ARG A 469 -12.18 -9.83 11.08
CA ARG A 469 -12.26 -10.45 12.42
C ARG A 469 -10.93 -11.06 12.82
N ASN A 470 -10.45 -10.74 14.02
CA ASN A 470 -9.15 -11.21 14.52
C ASN A 470 -9.23 -12.33 15.55
N ASP A 471 -10.33 -13.08 15.64
CA ASP A 471 -10.50 -14.03 16.74
C ASP A 471 -9.82 -15.40 16.47
N ALA A 472 -8.80 -15.78 17.25
CA ALA A 472 -8.27 -17.15 17.27
C ALA A 472 -9.07 -18.03 18.24
N GLY A 473 -9.36 -19.29 17.88
CA GLY A 473 -10.20 -20.23 18.66
C GLY A 473 -11.28 -20.94 17.81
N PRO A 474 -12.15 -21.79 18.37
CA PRO A 474 -13.12 -22.58 17.59
C PRO A 474 -14.28 -21.74 17.01
N VAL A 475 -14.91 -22.29 15.96
CA VAL A 475 -16.11 -21.79 15.26
C VAL A 475 -17.07 -21.08 16.22
N THR A 476 -17.25 -19.76 16.06
CA THR A 476 -18.29 -19.05 16.80
C THR A 476 -19.58 -19.12 16.01
N SER A 477 -20.58 -19.78 16.59
CA SER A 477 -21.96 -19.54 16.22
C SER A 477 -22.31 -18.08 16.48
N TRP A 478 -23.15 -17.51 15.62
CA TRP A 478 -23.63 -16.16 15.78
C TRP A 478 -24.53 -16.03 17.03
N GLN A 479 -23.95 -15.62 18.16
CA GLN A 479 -24.71 -15.07 19.28
C GLN A 479 -24.68 -13.54 19.19
N HIS A 480 -25.74 -12.99 18.58
CA HIS A 480 -26.25 -11.62 18.70
C HIS A 480 -25.37 -10.38 18.40
N SER A 481 -24.04 -10.42 18.27
CA SER A 481 -23.24 -9.18 18.39
C SER A 481 -22.69 -8.50 17.11
N THR A 482 -22.81 -9.05 15.88
CA THR A 482 -21.96 -8.55 14.76
C THR A 482 -22.54 -8.43 13.32
N GLY A 483 -23.86 -8.45 13.04
CA GLY A 483 -24.43 -8.20 11.68
C GLY A 483 -25.22 -9.28 10.91
N TRP A 484 -25.62 -10.44 11.47
CA TRP A 484 -26.54 -11.39 10.82
C TRP A 484 -27.70 -11.77 11.75
N TRP A 485 -28.95 -11.73 11.27
CA TRP A 485 -30.15 -11.77 12.12
C TRP A 485 -31.18 -12.82 11.69
N ASN A 486 -31.86 -13.48 12.65
CA ASN A 486 -33.00 -14.39 12.42
C ASN A 486 -34.17 -13.99 13.33
N GLY A 487 -34.72 -12.78 13.14
CA GLY A 487 -35.76 -12.26 14.05
C GLY A 487 -35.31 -12.19 15.52
N ASP A 488 -36.19 -12.58 16.46
CA ASP A 488 -36.02 -12.39 17.92
C ASP A 488 -35.32 -13.54 18.69
N ALA A 489 -34.83 -14.60 18.04
CA ALA A 489 -34.21 -15.76 18.74
C ALA A 489 -32.84 -16.19 18.17
N PRO A 490 -31.82 -16.46 19.01
CA PRO A 490 -30.53 -16.97 18.55
C PRO A 490 -30.62 -18.41 18.05
N THR A 491 -30.04 -18.71 16.89
CA THR A 491 -29.89 -20.08 16.38
C THR A 491 -28.46 -20.36 15.94
N LEU A 492 -27.95 -21.58 16.21
CA LEU A 492 -26.61 -22.08 15.86
C LEU A 492 -26.42 -22.37 14.35
N LEU A 493 -27.32 -21.89 13.48
CA LEU A 493 -27.49 -22.38 12.11
C LEU A 493 -26.65 -21.64 11.06
N ALA A 494 -26.08 -20.49 11.43
CA ALA A 494 -25.04 -19.79 10.68
C ALA A 494 -23.74 -19.74 11.49
N SER A 495 -22.63 -20.14 10.89
CA SER A 495 -21.32 -20.15 11.56
C SER A 495 -20.21 -19.63 10.66
N ILE A 496 -19.25 -18.92 11.25
CA ILE A 496 -18.03 -18.46 10.56
C ILE A 496 -16.88 -19.42 10.90
N SER A 497 -16.18 -19.90 9.88
CA SER A 497 -14.90 -20.60 10.07
C SER A 497 -13.74 -19.59 10.03
N ARG A 498 -12.78 -19.75 10.94
CA ARG A 498 -11.68 -18.82 11.25
C ARG A 498 -10.38 -19.15 10.54
N GLU A 499 -10.41 -20.05 9.56
CA GLU A 499 -9.22 -20.74 9.09
C GLU A 499 -8.15 -19.81 8.50
N ASP A 500 -8.42 -18.56 8.13
CA ASP A 500 -7.42 -17.70 7.50
C ASP A 500 -7.68 -16.17 7.60
N PRO A 501 -6.63 -15.33 7.44
CA PRO A 501 -6.72 -13.86 7.36
C PRO A 501 -7.58 -13.34 6.20
N SER A 502 -8.27 -12.20 6.39
CA SER A 502 -8.98 -11.45 5.33
C SER A 502 -8.08 -11.24 4.10
N PRO A 503 -8.48 -11.54 2.83
CA PRO A 503 -9.63 -12.23 2.28
C PRO A 503 -10.53 -13.06 3.16
N ASN A 504 -9.96 -14.14 3.69
CA ASN A 504 -10.44 -15.53 3.68
C ASN A 504 -11.69 -15.82 4.54
N PHE A 505 -12.68 -14.93 4.51
CA PHE A 505 -13.93 -15.01 5.23
C PHE A 505 -14.83 -16.10 4.62
N LYS A 506 -15.32 -17.02 5.47
CA LYS A 506 -16.20 -18.13 5.09
C LYS A 506 -17.47 -18.12 5.95
N LEU A 507 -18.65 -18.10 5.31
CA LEU A 507 -19.96 -18.16 5.94
C LEU A 507 -20.61 -19.51 5.68
N ALA A 508 -20.96 -20.28 6.71
CA ALA A 508 -21.64 -21.55 6.55
C ALA A 508 -23.08 -21.49 7.09
N PHE A 509 -24.03 -21.96 6.29
CA PHE A 509 -25.45 -22.11 6.58
C PHE A 509 -25.80 -23.60 6.59
N ARG A 510 -26.53 -24.03 7.63
CA ARG A 510 -26.92 -25.43 7.85
C ARG A 510 -28.43 -25.59 7.90
N PRO A 511 -28.97 -26.78 7.58
CA PRO A 511 -30.43 -26.96 7.55
C PRO A 511 -30.96 -27.10 8.98
N ASP A 512 -32.18 -26.59 9.19
CA ASP A 512 -32.98 -26.88 10.40
C ASP A 512 -34.08 -27.88 10.04
N ALA A 513 -34.08 -29.02 10.73
CA ALA A 513 -35.06 -30.08 10.52
C ALA A 513 -36.48 -29.66 10.98
N ASN A 514 -36.58 -28.72 11.92
CA ASN A 514 -37.79 -28.41 12.65
C ASN A 514 -38.48 -27.13 12.18
N ALA A 515 -37.75 -26.21 11.55
CA ALA A 515 -38.27 -24.90 11.19
C ALA A 515 -37.67 -24.36 9.89
N ASP A 516 -38.40 -23.45 9.27
CA ASP A 516 -37.81 -22.51 8.32
C ASP A 516 -37.03 -21.45 9.11
N TYR A 517 -35.95 -20.90 8.55
CA TYR A 517 -35.27 -19.77 9.16
C TYR A 517 -34.89 -18.69 8.14
N ARG A 518 -34.72 -17.47 8.64
CA ARG A 518 -34.27 -16.31 7.87
C ARG A 518 -32.92 -15.86 8.42
N SER A 519 -31.95 -15.58 7.56
CA SER A 519 -30.66 -15.03 7.94
C SER A 519 -30.44 -13.72 7.19
N ILE A 520 -30.50 -12.61 7.92
CA ILE A 520 -30.48 -11.26 7.36
C ILE A 520 -29.09 -10.67 7.57
N ASN A 521 -28.34 -10.41 6.49
CA ASN A 521 -27.12 -9.62 6.49
C ASN A 521 -27.45 -8.14 6.75
N ASP A 522 -27.10 -7.67 7.95
CA ASP A 522 -27.18 -6.28 8.38
C ASP A 522 -25.82 -5.86 8.99
N VAL A 523 -24.77 -6.05 8.19
CA VAL A 523 -23.38 -5.63 8.51
C VAL A 523 -23.30 -4.15 8.91
N ASN A 524 -24.13 -3.29 8.30
CA ASN A 524 -24.13 -1.85 8.56
C ASN A 524 -24.51 -1.57 10.02
N ARG A 525 -25.58 -2.19 10.54
CA ARG A 525 -26.00 -2.02 11.94
C ARG A 525 -24.94 -2.46 12.94
N ALA A 526 -24.12 -3.45 12.60
CA ALA A 526 -23.25 -4.11 13.55
C ALA A 526 -21.76 -3.75 13.48
N SER A 527 -21.32 -3.21 12.34
CA SER A 527 -20.02 -2.54 12.21
C SER A 527 -20.01 -1.15 12.85
N GLY A 528 -21.19 -0.56 13.11
CA GLY A 528 -21.31 0.83 13.56
C GLY A 528 -21.15 1.86 12.43
N ILE A 529 -20.71 1.43 11.23
CA ILE A 529 -20.61 2.22 9.99
C ILE A 529 -21.98 2.82 9.63
N ALA A 530 -23.08 2.10 9.92
CA ALA A 530 -24.44 2.58 9.70
C ALA A 530 -24.75 3.94 10.34
N ARG A 531 -24.33 4.22 11.59
CA ARG A 531 -24.86 5.42 12.27
C ARG A 531 -24.46 6.71 11.58
N ASN A 532 -23.24 6.76 11.05
CA ASN A 532 -22.71 7.97 10.43
C ASN A 532 -23.04 8.02 8.93
N LEU A 533 -23.10 6.87 8.22
CA LEU A 533 -23.57 6.83 6.84
C LEU A 533 -25.09 7.13 6.72
N LEU A 534 -25.91 6.58 7.62
CA LEU A 534 -27.34 6.86 7.69
C LEU A 534 -27.62 8.34 8.01
N GLN A 535 -26.75 8.99 8.79
CA GLN A 535 -26.86 10.44 9.06
C GLN A 535 -26.62 11.30 7.82
N GLN A 536 -25.93 10.76 6.80
CA GLN A 536 -25.61 11.46 5.57
C GLN A 536 -26.47 11.02 4.37
N GLY A 537 -27.35 10.01 4.54
CA GLY A 537 -28.19 9.49 3.45
C GLY A 537 -27.40 8.70 2.39
N LEU A 538 -26.29 8.07 2.78
CA LEU A 538 -25.34 7.40 1.87
C LEU A 538 -25.35 5.86 2.01
N GLU A 539 -26.32 5.31 2.73
CA GLU A 539 -26.40 3.88 3.10
C GLU A 539 -26.56 2.89 1.93
N ASP A 540 -26.83 3.41 0.73
CA ASP A 540 -27.04 2.64 -0.50
C ASP A 540 -25.99 2.94 -1.58
N LEU A 541 -24.93 3.71 -1.27
CA LEU A 541 -23.82 3.90 -2.20
C LEU A 541 -23.01 2.58 -2.33
N PRO A 542 -22.84 2.04 -3.55
CA PRO A 542 -22.02 0.86 -3.77
C PRO A 542 -20.58 1.07 -3.29
N GLY A 543 -20.04 0.12 -2.53
CA GLY A 543 -18.72 0.15 -1.92
C GLY A 543 -18.67 0.70 -0.48
N LEU A 544 -19.82 1.13 0.07
CA LEU A 544 -19.94 1.58 1.46
C LEU A 544 -20.61 0.52 2.35
N GLY A 545 -19.77 -0.34 2.94
CA GLY A 545 -20.17 -1.25 4.01
C GLY A 545 -20.50 -2.67 3.56
N GLU A 546 -20.22 -3.06 2.31
CA GLU A 546 -20.26 -4.47 1.92
C GLU A 546 -19.25 -5.30 2.75
N VAL A 547 -19.49 -6.60 2.86
CA VAL A 547 -18.55 -7.54 3.47
C VAL A 547 -17.75 -8.22 2.36
N MET A 548 -16.42 -8.15 2.45
CA MET A 548 -15.52 -8.97 1.64
C MET A 548 -15.69 -10.41 2.08
N LEU A 549 -16.07 -11.28 1.15
CA LEU A 549 -16.32 -12.68 1.41
C LEU A 549 -15.67 -13.55 0.33
N ASN A 550 -15.09 -14.67 0.74
CA ASN A 550 -14.56 -15.64 -0.19
C ASN A 550 -15.51 -16.81 -0.38
N GLU A 551 -16.15 -17.28 0.69
CA GLU A 551 -16.89 -18.54 0.61
C GLU A 551 -18.22 -18.50 1.34
N ILE A 552 -19.30 -18.77 0.62
CA ILE A 552 -20.59 -19.15 1.22
C ILE A 552 -20.68 -20.67 1.19
N ARG A 553 -21.00 -21.32 2.30
CA ARG A 553 -21.25 -22.76 2.37
C ARG A 553 -22.70 -23.03 2.71
N LEU A 554 -23.37 -23.73 1.82
CA LEU A 554 -24.69 -24.31 2.04
C LEU A 554 -24.43 -25.79 2.28
N GLU A 555 -24.32 -26.19 3.55
CA GLU A 555 -23.77 -27.50 3.94
C GLU A 555 -24.62 -28.19 5.02
N GLY A 556 -24.35 -29.47 5.27
CA GLY A 556 -25.04 -30.27 6.29
C GLY A 556 -26.12 -31.20 5.72
N VAL A 557 -26.73 -31.99 6.61
CA VAL A 557 -27.69 -33.03 6.24
C VAL A 557 -29.08 -32.66 6.74
N PHE A 558 -30.06 -32.61 5.85
CA PHE A 558 -31.47 -32.43 6.18
C PHE A 558 -32.18 -33.77 6.32
N ALA A 559 -32.75 -34.03 7.49
CA ALA A 559 -33.57 -35.20 7.79
C ALA A 559 -34.91 -34.79 8.44
N GLY A 560 -35.57 -33.78 7.87
CA GLY A 560 -36.84 -33.25 8.39
C GLY A 560 -38.08 -34.01 7.90
N SER A 561 -39.20 -33.74 8.57
CA SER A 561 -40.51 -34.37 8.32
C SER A 561 -41.51 -33.50 7.54
N ALA A 562 -41.04 -32.38 6.99
CA ALA A 562 -41.81 -31.46 6.15
C ALA A 562 -40.85 -30.76 5.19
N ASN A 563 -41.35 -30.18 4.09
CA ASN A 563 -40.53 -29.29 3.27
C ASN A 563 -40.11 -28.09 4.12
N ARG A 564 -38.82 -27.73 4.05
CA ARG A 564 -38.24 -26.63 4.81
C ARG A 564 -37.37 -25.73 3.94
N LYS A 565 -37.10 -24.53 4.43
CA LYS A 565 -36.21 -23.60 3.75
C LYS A 565 -35.39 -22.72 4.69
N ALA A 566 -34.26 -22.26 4.17
CA ALA A 566 -33.53 -21.10 4.65
C ALA A 566 -33.69 -19.96 3.66
N THR A 567 -33.90 -18.74 4.14
CA THR A 567 -33.81 -17.52 3.33
C THR A 567 -32.66 -16.68 3.86
N ILE A 568 -31.69 -16.38 3.00
CA ILE A 568 -30.46 -15.66 3.31
C ILE A 568 -30.53 -14.36 2.49
N GLU A 569 -30.65 -13.21 3.14
CA GLU A 569 -31.05 -11.95 2.50
C GLU A 569 -30.46 -10.75 3.25
N GLY A 570 -30.66 -9.52 2.79
CA GLY A 570 -30.11 -8.30 3.42
C GLY A 570 -29.18 -7.51 2.51
N LYS A 571 -28.15 -6.88 3.07
CA LYS A 571 -27.21 -6.01 2.32
C LYS A 571 -26.30 -6.82 1.37
N PRO A 572 -25.87 -6.24 0.24
CA PRO A 572 -25.02 -6.92 -0.73
C PRO A 572 -23.70 -7.44 -0.14
N LEU A 573 -23.13 -8.45 -0.80
CA LEU A 573 -21.81 -9.01 -0.47
C LEU A 573 -20.82 -8.79 -1.62
N LEU A 574 -19.57 -8.50 -1.29
CA LEU A 574 -18.48 -8.39 -2.26
C LEU A 574 -17.65 -9.68 -2.27
N LEU A 575 -17.66 -10.40 -3.39
CA LEU A 575 -16.95 -11.67 -3.57
C LEU A 575 -15.58 -11.46 -4.19
N VAL A 576 -14.54 -11.88 -3.45
CA VAL A 576 -13.13 -11.67 -3.79
C VAL A 576 -12.32 -12.96 -3.67
N ARG A 577 -11.12 -13.00 -4.25
CA ARG A 577 -10.20 -14.12 -4.08
C ARG A 577 -9.68 -14.14 -2.66
N ASP A 578 -9.32 -15.33 -2.20
CA ASP A 578 -8.60 -15.48 -0.95
C ASP A 578 -7.14 -15.03 -1.12
N LEU A 579 -6.38 -14.87 -0.04
CA LEU A 579 -4.98 -14.42 -0.12
C LEU A 579 -4.06 -15.42 -0.84
N ALA A 580 -4.50 -16.68 -1.01
CA ALA A 580 -3.80 -17.68 -1.81
C ALA A 580 -4.18 -17.61 -3.30
N GLY A 581 -5.04 -16.67 -3.70
CA GLY A 581 -5.51 -16.47 -5.06
C GLY A 581 -6.64 -17.42 -5.48
N LYS A 582 -7.23 -18.20 -4.56
CA LYS A 582 -8.39 -19.06 -4.85
C LYS A 582 -9.61 -18.18 -5.13
N SER A 583 -10.33 -18.50 -6.20
CA SER A 583 -11.60 -17.85 -6.54
C SER A 583 -12.62 -17.90 -5.39
N PRO A 584 -13.43 -16.85 -5.22
CA PRO A 584 -14.58 -16.93 -4.33
C PRO A 584 -15.51 -18.07 -4.75
N ALA A 585 -16.20 -18.69 -3.80
CA ALA A 585 -17.08 -19.81 -4.06
C ALA A 585 -18.40 -19.79 -3.27
N ILE A 586 -19.44 -20.35 -3.86
CA ILE A 586 -20.63 -20.81 -3.15
C ILE A 586 -20.63 -22.34 -3.18
N ARG A 587 -20.43 -22.94 -2.01
CA ARG A 587 -20.42 -24.38 -1.79
C ARG A 587 -21.86 -24.89 -1.65
N LEU A 588 -22.27 -25.77 -2.56
CA LEU A 588 -23.60 -26.37 -2.70
C LEU A 588 -23.57 -27.81 -2.19
N ASP A 589 -23.10 -28.00 -0.96
CA ASP A 589 -22.74 -29.31 -0.40
C ASP A 589 -23.85 -29.92 0.48
N ALA A 590 -24.96 -29.21 0.71
CA ALA A 590 -26.04 -29.69 1.55
C ALA A 590 -26.76 -30.91 0.94
N VAL A 591 -26.95 -31.92 1.77
CA VAL A 591 -27.58 -33.20 1.38
C VAL A 591 -28.94 -33.32 2.06
N GLN A 592 -29.97 -33.69 1.31
CA GLN A 592 -31.23 -34.16 1.85
C GLN A 592 -31.20 -35.69 1.97
N ALA A 593 -31.55 -36.21 3.15
CA ALA A 593 -31.69 -37.64 3.39
C ALA A 593 -32.84 -38.22 2.53
N ALA A 594 -32.83 -39.54 2.36
CA ALA A 594 -33.88 -40.22 1.60
C ALA A 594 -35.27 -39.95 2.20
N GLY A 595 -36.19 -39.42 1.39
CA GLY A 595 -37.54 -39.06 1.81
C GLY A 595 -38.23 -38.12 0.81
N PRO A 596 -39.53 -37.83 1.02
CA PRO A 596 -40.30 -36.97 0.12
C PRO A 596 -40.08 -35.47 0.39
N PHE A 597 -39.40 -35.12 1.49
CA PHE A 597 -39.28 -33.74 1.94
C PHE A 597 -37.95 -33.13 1.48
N THR A 598 -38.03 -31.91 0.98
CA THR A 598 -36.88 -31.18 0.44
C THR A 598 -36.48 -30.02 1.34
N TYR A 599 -35.18 -29.71 1.35
CA TYR A 599 -34.68 -28.47 1.92
C TYR A 599 -34.30 -27.49 0.82
N THR A 600 -34.72 -26.23 0.95
CA THR A 600 -34.39 -25.17 -0.01
C THR A 600 -33.55 -24.07 0.63
N TYR A 601 -32.38 -23.80 0.08
CA TYR A 601 -31.61 -22.60 0.40
C TYR A 601 -31.93 -21.51 -0.62
N ASN A 602 -32.44 -20.37 -0.16
CA ASN A 602 -32.63 -19.17 -0.97
C ASN A 602 -31.58 -18.12 -0.58
N VAL A 603 -30.62 -17.87 -1.45
CA VAL A 603 -29.64 -16.79 -1.32
C VAL A 603 -30.21 -15.57 -2.05
N ASP A 604 -31.04 -14.81 -1.35
CA ASP A 604 -31.73 -13.59 -1.80
C ASP A 604 -30.91 -12.33 -1.42
N LEU A 605 -29.59 -12.42 -1.59
CA LEU A 605 -28.61 -11.34 -1.40
C LEU A 605 -28.01 -10.97 -2.75
N ASP A 606 -27.90 -9.67 -3.02
CA ASP A 606 -27.11 -9.22 -4.17
C ASP A 606 -25.63 -9.53 -3.95
N LEU A 607 -24.96 -10.00 -5.00
CA LEU A 607 -23.56 -10.42 -5.00
C LEU A 607 -22.78 -9.57 -6.01
N TYR A 608 -21.87 -8.75 -5.49
CA TYR A 608 -20.89 -8.04 -6.28
C TYR A 608 -19.67 -8.94 -6.52
N LEU A 609 -19.33 -9.18 -7.77
CA LEU A 609 -18.20 -10.02 -8.18
C LEU A 609 -17.03 -9.11 -8.51
N TYR A 610 -16.01 -9.10 -7.65
CA TYR A 610 -14.72 -8.50 -7.99
C TYR A 610 -13.82 -9.52 -8.68
N HIS A 611 -13.97 -10.81 -8.38
CA HIS A 611 -13.29 -11.91 -9.05
C HIS A 611 -14.29 -12.97 -9.52
N ASP A 612 -13.87 -13.82 -10.44
CA ASP A 612 -14.68 -14.94 -10.94
C ASP A 612 -15.21 -15.83 -9.82
N LEU A 613 -16.52 -16.03 -9.79
CA LEU A 613 -17.22 -16.83 -8.80
C LEU A 613 -17.26 -18.30 -9.21
N VAL A 614 -17.03 -19.20 -8.25
CA VAL A 614 -17.22 -20.64 -8.44
C VAL A 614 -18.47 -21.10 -7.68
N LEU A 615 -19.46 -21.62 -8.39
CA LEU A 615 -20.55 -22.39 -7.79
C LEU A 615 -20.12 -23.85 -7.80
N GLU A 616 -19.87 -24.48 -6.65
CA GLU A 616 -19.37 -25.86 -6.61
C GLU A 616 -20.00 -26.69 -5.51
N GLY A 617 -20.20 -27.98 -5.75
CA GLY A 617 -20.65 -28.92 -4.73
C GLY A 617 -21.42 -30.09 -5.33
N ASP A 618 -21.60 -31.12 -4.51
CA ASP A 618 -22.24 -32.39 -4.89
C ASP A 618 -23.49 -32.71 -4.06
N GLY A 619 -24.00 -31.73 -3.31
CA GLY A 619 -25.26 -31.80 -2.60
C GLY A 619 -26.48 -32.02 -3.51
N ASN A 620 -27.57 -32.47 -2.89
CA ASN A 620 -28.84 -32.75 -3.58
C ASN A 620 -30.04 -32.00 -2.98
N ALA A 621 -29.79 -31.02 -2.11
CA ALA A 621 -30.80 -30.05 -1.68
C ALA A 621 -31.18 -29.11 -2.83
N ASN A 622 -32.23 -28.31 -2.64
CA ASN A 622 -32.61 -27.28 -3.62
C ASN A 622 -31.81 -26.00 -3.35
N PHE A 623 -31.00 -25.56 -4.31
CA PHE A 623 -30.20 -24.34 -4.21
C PHE A 623 -30.74 -23.26 -5.15
N ARG A 624 -31.12 -22.12 -4.59
CA ARG A 624 -31.61 -20.94 -5.32
C ARG A 624 -30.77 -19.72 -4.97
N ILE A 625 -30.29 -19.01 -5.98
CA ILE A 625 -29.65 -17.70 -5.86
C ILE A 625 -30.63 -16.67 -6.43
N GLY A 626 -31.31 -15.96 -5.54
CA GLY A 626 -32.37 -15.02 -5.86
C GLY A 626 -31.92 -13.58 -6.01
N GLY A 627 -30.81 -13.17 -5.37
CA GLY A 627 -30.23 -11.85 -5.55
C GLY A 627 -29.49 -11.70 -6.88
N ALA A 628 -29.25 -10.44 -7.28
CA ALA A 628 -28.54 -10.10 -8.51
C ALA A 628 -27.04 -10.37 -8.35
N MET A 629 -26.43 -11.04 -9.35
CA MET A 629 -24.96 -11.11 -9.47
C MET A 629 -24.47 -10.08 -10.47
N SER A 630 -23.56 -9.19 -10.06
CA SER A 630 -23.05 -8.11 -10.91
C SER A 630 -21.54 -7.93 -10.76
N SER A 631 -20.86 -7.58 -11.85
CA SER A 631 -19.42 -7.24 -11.81
C SER A 631 -19.24 -5.93 -11.05
N PHE A 632 -18.27 -5.88 -10.12
CA PHE A 632 -18.07 -4.71 -9.27
C PHE A 632 -17.29 -3.59 -9.96
N ASP A 633 -16.05 -3.88 -10.38
CA ASP A 633 -15.12 -2.91 -10.97
C ASP A 633 -14.33 -3.46 -12.17
N GLN A 634 -14.38 -4.78 -12.38
CA GLN A 634 -13.74 -5.45 -13.50
C GLN A 634 -14.64 -6.58 -14.03
N PRO A 635 -14.43 -7.02 -15.29
CA PRO A 635 -15.12 -8.20 -15.80
C PRO A 635 -14.93 -9.38 -14.85
N SER A 636 -16.02 -10.07 -14.51
CA SER A 636 -16.00 -11.24 -13.63
C SER A 636 -17.06 -12.23 -14.10
N GLY A 637 -16.67 -13.49 -14.18
CA GLY A 637 -17.49 -14.60 -14.64
C GLY A 637 -18.01 -15.47 -13.50
N VAL A 638 -18.74 -16.51 -13.88
CA VAL A 638 -19.26 -17.54 -12.97
C VAL A 638 -18.96 -18.91 -13.56
N THR A 639 -18.32 -19.79 -12.79
CA THR A 639 -18.05 -21.18 -13.17
C THR A 639 -18.86 -22.14 -12.29
N LYS A 640 -19.59 -23.08 -12.90
CA LYS A 640 -20.33 -24.13 -12.20
C LYS A 640 -19.60 -25.48 -12.25
N ARG A 641 -19.28 -26.04 -11.08
CA ARG A 641 -18.61 -27.35 -10.85
C ARG A 641 -19.42 -28.25 -9.93
N GLY A 642 -19.11 -29.55 -9.90
CA GLY A 642 -19.80 -30.55 -9.09
C GLY A 642 -21.22 -30.89 -9.56
N THR A 643 -21.83 -31.92 -8.99
CA THR A 643 -23.08 -32.51 -9.46
C THR A 643 -24.34 -31.76 -9.01
N SER A 644 -24.24 -30.83 -8.04
CA SER A 644 -25.40 -30.06 -7.57
C SER A 644 -26.04 -29.26 -8.69
N ASN A 645 -27.36 -29.08 -8.61
CA ASN A 645 -28.11 -28.18 -9.49
C ASN A 645 -28.37 -26.85 -8.77
N VAL A 646 -28.29 -25.74 -9.49
CA VAL A 646 -28.55 -24.40 -8.95
C VAL A 646 -29.51 -23.62 -9.84
N THR A 647 -30.44 -22.89 -9.21
CA THR A 647 -31.38 -22.00 -9.91
C THR A 647 -31.02 -20.55 -9.64
N LEU A 648 -30.77 -19.77 -10.69
CA LEU A 648 -30.53 -18.33 -10.61
C LEU A 648 -31.81 -17.60 -10.99
N THR A 649 -32.32 -16.75 -10.10
CA THR A 649 -33.58 -16.02 -10.34
C THR A 649 -33.45 -14.50 -10.24
N GLY A 650 -32.30 -13.99 -9.82
CA GLY A 650 -32.00 -12.56 -9.77
C GLY A 650 -31.62 -11.96 -11.13
N HIS A 651 -31.56 -10.63 -11.19
CA HIS A 651 -31.14 -9.89 -12.39
C HIS A 651 -29.61 -9.83 -12.49
N ASN A 652 -29.03 -10.82 -13.16
CA ASN A 652 -27.58 -10.94 -13.28
C ASN A 652 -27.00 -10.03 -14.38
N THR A 653 -25.99 -9.24 -14.04
CA THR A 653 -25.32 -8.27 -14.94
C THR A 653 -23.79 -8.40 -14.94
N PHE A 654 -23.24 -9.47 -14.38
CA PHE A 654 -21.81 -9.76 -14.49
C PHE A 654 -21.40 -9.90 -15.97
N THR A 655 -20.19 -9.45 -16.29
CA THR A 655 -19.73 -9.26 -17.69
C THR A 655 -18.68 -10.28 -18.15
N GLY A 656 -18.24 -11.18 -17.26
CA GLY A 656 -17.39 -12.31 -17.61
C GLY A 656 -18.18 -13.55 -18.04
N GLU A 657 -17.45 -14.61 -18.40
CA GLU A 657 -18.02 -15.85 -18.91
C GLU A 657 -18.85 -16.61 -17.85
N LEU A 658 -19.99 -17.19 -18.28
CA LEU A 658 -20.69 -18.25 -17.52
C LEU A 658 -20.28 -19.62 -18.09
N ALA A 659 -19.45 -20.35 -17.35
CA ALA A 659 -18.95 -21.67 -17.72
C ALA A 659 -19.62 -22.77 -16.88
N ILE A 660 -20.05 -23.87 -17.50
CA ILE A 660 -20.65 -25.01 -16.80
C ILE A 660 -19.82 -26.26 -17.07
N GLU A 661 -18.97 -26.61 -16.11
CA GLU A 661 -18.12 -27.79 -16.17
C GLU A 661 -18.88 -29.05 -15.75
N GLN A 662 -19.69 -28.98 -14.68
CA GLN A 662 -20.49 -30.09 -14.14
C GLN A 662 -21.79 -29.61 -13.44
N GLY A 663 -22.83 -30.46 -13.42
CA GLY A 663 -24.15 -30.14 -12.85
C GLY A 663 -25.06 -29.35 -13.80
N GLU A 664 -26.06 -28.65 -13.27
CA GLU A 664 -27.00 -27.83 -14.05
C GLU A 664 -27.15 -26.43 -13.46
N VAL A 665 -27.25 -25.42 -14.33
CA VAL A 665 -27.70 -24.06 -13.98
C VAL A 665 -29.04 -23.81 -14.66
N THR A 666 -30.07 -23.52 -13.87
CA THR A 666 -31.39 -23.08 -14.36
C THR A 666 -31.52 -21.57 -14.17
N LEU A 667 -31.90 -20.86 -15.22
CA LEU A 667 -32.26 -19.43 -15.16
C LEU A 667 -33.79 -19.31 -15.13
N ASP A 668 -34.35 -18.76 -14.05
CA ASP A 668 -35.80 -18.67 -13.87
C ASP A 668 -36.25 -17.21 -13.62
N GLY A 669 -36.95 -16.62 -14.60
CA GLY A 669 -37.53 -15.26 -14.53
C GLY A 669 -37.33 -14.41 -15.80
N ALA A 670 -38.29 -13.51 -16.08
CA ALA A 670 -38.23 -12.52 -17.18
C ALA A 670 -37.16 -11.41 -16.97
N GLN A 671 -36.60 -11.33 -15.76
CA GLN A 671 -35.58 -10.36 -15.35
C GLN A 671 -34.19 -10.97 -15.15
N ALA A 672 -33.98 -12.25 -15.48
CA ALA A 672 -32.62 -12.75 -15.67
C ALA A 672 -32.09 -12.17 -17.00
N GLY A 673 -31.56 -10.94 -16.96
CA GLY A 673 -30.90 -10.32 -18.10
C GLY A 673 -29.96 -11.33 -18.74
N ARG A 674 -29.98 -11.44 -20.08
CA ARG A 674 -28.98 -12.26 -20.78
C ARG A 674 -27.60 -11.75 -20.32
N PRO A 675 -26.72 -12.60 -19.74
CA PRO A 675 -25.36 -12.16 -19.46
C PRO A 675 -24.73 -11.70 -20.78
N PRO A 676 -24.12 -10.51 -20.83
CA PRO A 676 -23.45 -10.03 -22.04
C PRO A 676 -22.16 -10.85 -22.23
N ALA A 677 -22.14 -11.65 -23.31
CA ALA A 677 -21.00 -12.31 -23.95
C ALA A 677 -20.62 -13.75 -23.53
N HIS A 678 -20.51 -14.61 -24.56
CA HIS A 678 -19.90 -15.95 -24.66
C HIS A 678 -20.26 -16.99 -23.58
N LEU A 679 -21.32 -17.77 -23.84
CA LEU A 679 -21.65 -18.99 -23.10
C LEU A 679 -20.86 -20.18 -23.68
N SER A 680 -20.03 -20.84 -22.89
CA SER A 680 -19.46 -22.16 -23.21
C SER A 680 -20.31 -23.26 -22.56
N GLY A 681 -21.25 -23.82 -23.33
CA GLY A 681 -22.20 -24.86 -22.91
C GLY A 681 -23.45 -24.86 -23.78
N ARG A 682 -24.07 -26.02 -24.05
CA ARG A 682 -25.30 -26.06 -24.87
C ARG A 682 -26.52 -25.70 -24.02
N ALA A 683 -27.34 -24.75 -24.51
CA ALA A 683 -28.69 -24.50 -23.99
C ALA A 683 -29.58 -25.72 -24.27
N ALA A 684 -30.24 -26.26 -23.24
CA ALA A 684 -31.24 -27.30 -23.39
C ALA A 684 -32.65 -26.70 -23.28
N GLY A 685 -33.14 -26.14 -24.39
CA GLY A 685 -34.56 -25.88 -24.62
C GLY A 685 -35.17 -24.60 -24.02
N TRP A 686 -36.14 -24.05 -24.74
CA TRP A 686 -37.07 -23.01 -24.29
C TRP A 686 -38.40 -23.69 -23.96
N SER A 687 -38.95 -23.53 -22.75
CA SER A 687 -40.35 -23.87 -22.49
C SER A 687 -41.05 -22.64 -21.92
N SER A 688 -42.17 -22.25 -22.52
CA SER A 688 -42.92 -21.02 -22.23
C SER A 688 -43.50 -20.93 -20.82
N GLU A 689 -43.26 -21.94 -19.97
CA GLU A 689 -43.71 -21.97 -18.57
C GLU A 689 -42.57 -21.98 -17.55
N ARG A 690 -41.31 -22.31 -17.93
CA ARG A 690 -40.18 -22.44 -17.00
C ARG A 690 -38.81 -22.25 -17.69
N GLY A 691 -38.24 -21.04 -17.57
CA GLY A 691 -36.79 -20.76 -17.62
C GLY A 691 -35.93 -21.25 -18.80
N PHE A 692 -34.62 -20.96 -18.74
CA PHE A 692 -33.58 -21.56 -19.60
C PHE A 692 -32.73 -22.55 -18.78
N ARG A 693 -32.37 -23.71 -19.33
CA ARG A 693 -31.50 -24.71 -18.68
C ARG A 693 -30.20 -24.93 -19.45
N TRP A 694 -29.07 -25.06 -18.74
CA TRP A 694 -27.74 -25.23 -19.32
C TRP A 694 -26.95 -26.34 -18.60
N ALA A 695 -26.26 -27.20 -19.37
CA ALA A 695 -25.52 -28.37 -18.88
C ALA A 695 -24.20 -28.63 -19.68
N PRO A 696 -23.24 -29.41 -19.13
CA PRO A 696 -21.95 -29.70 -19.77
C PRO A 696 -22.07 -30.47 -21.09
N ALA A 697 -21.06 -30.33 -21.96
CA ALA A 697 -20.99 -31.08 -23.22
C ALA A 697 -20.75 -32.58 -22.98
N ALA A 698 -21.68 -33.44 -23.41
CA ALA A 698 -21.39 -34.86 -23.58
C ALA A 698 -20.40 -35.02 -24.74
N ARG A 699 -19.17 -35.50 -24.48
CA ARG A 699 -18.28 -36.01 -25.52
C ARG A 699 -18.99 -37.19 -26.21
N TRP A 700 -19.55 -36.96 -27.39
CA TRP A 700 -19.92 -38.05 -28.28
C TRP A 700 -18.63 -38.71 -28.75
N ALA A 701 -18.25 -39.83 -28.11
CA ALA A 701 -17.33 -40.77 -28.70
C ALA A 701 -18.04 -41.39 -29.91
N ALA A 702 -17.52 -41.12 -31.11
CA ALA A 702 -17.98 -41.77 -32.33
C ALA A 702 -17.86 -43.30 -32.19
N ARG A 703 -18.98 -43.99 -32.44
CA ARG A 703 -19.01 -45.28 -33.12
C ARG A 703 -20.12 -45.26 -34.14
#